data_AF-A0A163VLF2-F1
#
_entry.id   AF-A0A163VLF2-F1
#
_cell.length_a   1.000
_cell.length_b   1.000
_cell.length_c   1.000
_cell.angle_alpha   90.00
_cell.angle_beta   90.00
_cell.angle_gamma   90.00
#
_symmetry.space_group_name_H-M   'P 1'
#
loop_
_entity.id
_entity.type
_entity.pdbx_description
1 polymer ?
#
loop_
_entity_poly.entity_id
_entity_poly.type
_entity_poly.pdbx_seq_one_letter_code
_entity_poly.pdbx_strand_id
1 'polypeptide(L)'
;MFRKNRMYAITLLSAWVMAAPLVMPLPTERVWSAAAALVPDANLEKAIRGQLKKPDGDLTPEDLQSLSRLMASDGKKTRPIEQLVGLQYSDRMTLLAVSGNQISDVYPISGLKQLTYLDLSDNRIADVRPLALPNLRYLSLSGNPLQDLQPLWKLTRLESLAASGAGIKTVDGIGSLAGLLYLDLSGNPLGKLGEVAKLAGVQQLELRNTQLADLSGIAALKELRRLDLRDNKITDIRALADLSKLSEVKLSGNPLEASAVDMVRALQERGVHVEFDSTSFPGYERSINVFVGDERIAFEEPPLNRNGSVLVPFRGVFGKLGLQVAWNEEQRQVTGTKPGLELVLTIGQDEALVNGKPVKLPVAPELRNGTTLVPLRLVGEAADKLVVWNQDRQAVYIVDHVTNGTGKRYDEKGRLIYSGELKDGKYNGQGTQYASSGEIDYEGEWKDGRKHGKGKQYDPVGRLMLEGEFRDDLPNGQGKKYNSDGSRLEGEFVQGKLNGHGKLFMDGRLLYEGGFKDNAMHGKGTIYFTTGERYVGEIEHNVKKGHGIVYYRNGQRFEGKVDNQTLVEGKYFVSDKLLFEGTFKNNRIHEGTMYFSNGAVYKGTFVDQEFGKGTFLDAQGRTIDPAKDGKGFRFYANGDWYEGETAAGEPNGQGIYHIMAGGRVEGSFLGGMMNGEIKEYNEEGKLEFEGRYADGERSGSGKEYNMEGKLRYEGGYQAGKHSGQGKEYDWQGNLRYSGEFKDGTRNGQGTEYRKDKTVYEGGFRDRLYHGQGKLTFFNGDTYTGEFDQGKYGERGTFADSSGKAIANGADQGTGVYRFADGTIYKGEFQGGVRQGRGETYNEDGTLNHRGEYRAGKRSGFGQSFDLDGHIWHEGAYADDSAKGQGKSFFENGKLQYEGEFDYDIWSGRGKVYTKEGRLLYEGEFADSEFQGQGKLYYADGTVYTGAFEYSEFGEGGSFTDAKGQPLSGINTARSGTGKLYYADGTTYEGELAEGKADGRGKLFDADGKPEYEGEFKNGYRKDWYNE
;
A
#
# COMPACT_ATOMS: atom_id res chain seq x y z
N MET A 1 24.92 -0.72 5.77
CA MET A 1 25.56 0.61 5.86
C MET A 1 24.49 1.57 6.37
N PHE A 2 24.73 2.15 7.55
CA PHE A 2 23.96 3.19 8.25
C PHE A 2 22.48 2.95 8.59
N ARG A 3 22.26 2.23 9.69
CA ARG A 3 21.23 2.57 10.70
C ARG A 3 21.59 3.92 11.34
N LYS A 4 20.62 4.83 11.54
CA LYS A 4 20.37 5.60 12.79
C LYS A 4 19.33 6.72 12.57
N ASN A 5 18.07 6.41 12.86
CA ASN A 5 17.11 7.39 13.39
C ASN A 5 17.08 7.17 14.91
N ARG A 6 17.61 8.12 15.67
CA ARG A 6 17.37 8.39 17.12
C ARG A 6 18.33 9.51 17.56
N MET A 7 17.91 10.76 17.35
CA MET A 7 18.26 11.98 18.12
C MET A 7 17.66 13.18 17.37
N TYR A 8 16.42 13.53 17.68
CA TYR A 8 15.84 14.82 17.33
C TYR A 8 15.46 15.51 18.64
N ALA A 9 16.47 16.10 19.25
CA ALA A 9 16.45 17.13 20.29
C ALA A 9 17.94 17.40 20.58
N ILE A 10 18.35 18.67 20.56
CA ILE A 10 19.73 19.14 20.86
C ILE A 10 20.76 19.02 19.70
N THR A 11 20.36 19.27 18.45
CA THR A 11 21.34 19.60 17.38
C THR A 11 20.89 20.80 16.57
N LEU A 12 20.95 21.97 17.20
CA LEU A 12 21.11 23.26 16.52
C LEU A 12 21.96 24.23 17.38
N LEU A 13 22.97 23.71 18.08
CA LEU A 13 23.83 24.53 18.94
C LEU A 13 25.34 24.27 18.78
N SER A 14 25.78 23.65 17.68
CA SER A 14 27.21 23.44 17.41
C SER A 14 27.67 23.68 15.97
N ALA A 15 26.94 24.47 15.19
CA ALA A 15 27.51 25.13 14.01
C ALA A 15 26.68 26.38 13.70
N TRP A 16 27.33 27.54 13.55
CA TRP A 16 26.76 28.86 13.25
C TRP A 16 26.15 29.60 14.44
N VAL A 17 26.96 29.95 15.43
CA VAL A 17 26.71 31.20 16.16
C VAL A 17 27.73 32.20 15.64
N MET A 18 27.22 33.14 14.84
CA MET A 18 27.77 34.46 14.49
C MET A 18 28.30 34.73 13.07
N ALA A 19 27.81 35.87 12.55
CA ALA A 19 28.07 36.49 11.25
C ALA A 19 27.31 35.92 10.04
N ALA A 20 26.01 35.73 10.19
CA ALA A 20 25.03 35.95 9.13
C ALA A 20 23.70 36.32 9.81
N PRO A 21 22.86 37.23 9.26
CA PRO A 21 21.48 37.33 9.72
C PRO A 21 20.91 35.92 9.65
N LEU A 22 20.59 35.36 10.82
CA LEU A 22 19.90 34.10 10.95
C LEU A 22 18.51 34.38 10.39
N VAL A 23 18.38 34.14 9.08
CA VAL A 23 17.11 34.02 8.39
C VAL A 23 16.29 33.05 9.25
N MET A 24 15.22 33.51 9.91
CA MET A 24 14.12 32.61 10.29
C MET A 24 13.80 31.76 9.06
N PRO A 25 14.11 30.47 9.04
CA PRO A 25 13.54 29.64 8.01
C PRO A 25 12.11 29.38 8.47
N LEU A 26 11.18 30.27 8.12
CA LEU A 26 9.96 29.70 7.56
C LEU A 26 10.44 29.01 6.28
N PRO A 27 10.20 27.69 6.14
CA PRO A 27 11.00 26.81 5.30
C PRO A 27 11.03 27.35 3.87
N THR A 28 12.14 27.99 3.49
CA THR A 28 12.45 28.38 2.11
C THR A 28 13.97 28.38 1.93
N GLU A 29 14.44 27.25 1.40
CA GLU A 29 15.53 27.00 0.44
C GLU A 29 16.83 27.82 0.52
N ARG A 30 17.95 27.09 0.66
CA ARG A 30 19.30 27.55 0.29
C ARG A 30 19.75 26.72 -0.91
N VAL A 31 19.83 27.37 -2.07
CA VAL A 31 20.14 26.78 -3.38
C VAL A 31 21.64 26.49 -3.54
N TRP A 32 21.99 25.20 -3.51
CA TRP A 32 22.93 24.56 -4.43
C TRP A 32 22.11 23.44 -5.07
N SER A 33 21.94 23.41 -6.39
CA SER A 33 20.89 22.60 -7.05
C SER A 33 20.87 21.15 -6.57
N ALA A 34 19.97 20.86 -5.62
CA ALA A 34 19.83 19.56 -4.96
C ALA A 34 19.28 18.50 -5.93
N ALA A 35 18.65 18.97 -7.02
CA ALA A 35 18.10 18.13 -8.08
C ALA A 35 19.14 17.17 -8.71
N ALA A 36 20.37 17.64 -8.97
CA ALA A 36 21.42 16.83 -9.60
C ALA A 36 22.00 15.74 -8.68
N ALA A 37 21.81 15.86 -7.36
CA ALA A 37 22.23 14.85 -6.38
C ALA A 37 21.14 13.82 -6.09
N LEU A 38 19.86 14.21 -6.21
CA LEU A 38 18.72 13.35 -5.92
C LEU A 38 18.29 12.49 -7.09
N VAL A 39 18.25 13.05 -8.31
CA VAL A 39 17.93 12.33 -9.54
C VAL A 39 19.04 12.59 -10.57
N PRO A 40 20.17 11.86 -10.51
CA PRO A 40 21.34 12.15 -11.34
C PRO A 40 21.13 11.87 -12.84
N ASP A 41 20.16 11.01 -13.18
CA ASP A 41 19.78 10.77 -14.57
C ASP A 41 18.86 11.88 -15.07
N ALA A 42 19.38 12.75 -15.93
CA ALA A 42 18.65 13.92 -16.43
C ALA A 42 17.36 13.56 -17.21
N ASN A 43 17.27 12.37 -17.79
CA ASN A 43 16.07 11.93 -18.51
C ASN A 43 15.02 11.40 -17.53
N LEU A 44 15.44 10.69 -16.49
CA LEU A 44 14.58 10.33 -15.36
C LEU A 44 14.09 11.58 -14.64
N GLU A 45 14.99 12.53 -14.34
CA GLU A 45 14.65 13.81 -13.72
C GLU A 45 13.59 14.54 -14.52
N LYS A 46 13.76 14.61 -15.85
CA LYS A 46 12.78 15.21 -16.75
C LYS A 46 11.44 14.48 -16.76
N ALA A 47 11.44 13.15 -16.73
CA ALA A 47 10.22 12.36 -16.65
C ALA A 47 9.47 12.61 -15.34
N ILE A 48 10.20 12.62 -14.23
CA ILE A 48 9.68 12.95 -12.89
C ILE A 48 9.10 14.36 -12.89
N ARG A 49 9.81 15.35 -13.41
CA ARG A 49 9.31 16.74 -13.53
C ARG A 49 8.03 16.83 -14.36
N GLY A 50 7.95 16.11 -15.47
CA GLY A 50 6.75 16.02 -16.28
C GLY A 50 5.56 15.44 -15.50
N GLN A 51 5.82 14.39 -14.74
CA GLN A 51 4.81 13.72 -13.92
C GLN A 51 4.35 14.57 -12.72
N LEU A 52 5.29 15.25 -12.06
CA LEU A 52 5.03 16.18 -10.95
C LEU A 52 4.49 17.54 -11.43
N LYS A 53 4.43 17.77 -12.75
CA LYS A 53 4.09 19.07 -13.37
C LYS A 53 4.95 20.22 -12.82
N LYS A 54 6.23 19.93 -12.55
CA LYS A 54 7.23 20.86 -11.97
C LYS A 54 8.39 21.08 -12.96
N PRO A 55 8.19 21.90 -14.00
CA PRO A 55 9.21 22.09 -15.05
C PRO A 55 10.46 22.81 -14.55
N ASP A 56 10.32 23.70 -13.56
CA ASP A 56 11.39 24.55 -13.00
C ASP A 56 11.48 24.37 -11.46
N GLY A 57 12.59 24.83 -10.86
CA GLY A 57 12.87 24.70 -9.42
C GLY A 57 13.54 23.37 -9.04
N ASP A 58 14.09 23.25 -7.83
CA ASP A 58 14.75 22.02 -7.38
C ASP A 58 13.72 20.90 -7.13
N LEU A 59 14.09 19.66 -7.47
CA LEU A 59 13.38 18.47 -7.00
C LEU A 59 13.85 18.17 -5.57
N THR A 60 12.92 18.15 -4.62
CA THR A 60 13.18 17.81 -3.22
C THR A 60 12.86 16.34 -2.92
N PRO A 61 13.34 15.76 -1.80
CA PRO A 61 12.91 14.44 -1.37
C PRO A 61 11.38 14.32 -1.22
N GLU A 62 10.69 15.39 -0.82
CA GLU A 62 9.23 15.45 -0.70
C GLU A 62 8.54 15.42 -2.07
N ASP A 63 9.09 16.12 -3.07
CA ASP A 63 8.63 16.01 -4.46
C ASP A 63 8.69 14.55 -4.93
N LEU A 64 9.80 13.86 -4.64
CA LEU A 64 10.00 12.45 -4.99
C LEU A 64 9.10 11.51 -4.16
N GLN A 65 8.85 11.79 -2.89
CA GLN A 65 7.90 11.04 -2.04
C GLN A 65 6.44 11.18 -2.52
N SER A 66 6.10 12.30 -3.17
CA SER A 66 4.77 12.51 -3.75
C SER A 66 4.52 11.70 -5.03
N LEU A 67 5.59 11.18 -5.65
CA LEU A 67 5.53 10.42 -6.89
C LEU A 67 4.92 9.03 -6.65
N SER A 68 3.62 8.89 -6.91
CA SER A 68 2.91 7.60 -6.79
C SER A 68 2.92 6.78 -8.08
N ARG A 69 3.22 7.42 -9.21
CA ARG A 69 3.25 6.80 -10.54
C ARG A 69 4.29 7.46 -11.39
N LEU A 70 4.99 6.68 -12.20
CA LEU A 70 5.86 7.21 -13.24
C LEU A 70 5.73 6.36 -14.50
N MET A 71 5.32 7.00 -15.59
CA MET A 71 5.31 6.40 -16.93
C MET A 71 6.34 7.14 -17.78
N ALA A 72 7.50 6.52 -17.98
CA ALA A 72 8.58 7.02 -18.81
C ALA A 72 9.02 5.98 -19.87
N SER A 73 8.07 5.14 -20.28
CA SER A 73 8.22 4.25 -21.44
C SER A 73 8.13 5.06 -22.73
N ASP A 74 9.27 5.41 -23.34
CA ASP A 74 9.30 6.10 -24.65
C ASP A 74 10.14 5.30 -25.65
N GLY A 75 9.49 4.38 -26.36
CA GLY A 75 10.12 3.57 -27.41
C GLY A 75 10.51 4.33 -28.69
N LYS A 76 10.46 5.68 -28.73
CA LYS A 76 10.68 6.47 -29.97
C LYS A 76 11.45 7.80 -29.85
N LYS A 77 12.27 8.06 -28.81
CA LYS A 77 13.11 9.29 -28.76
C LYS A 77 14.61 9.06 -28.50
N THR A 78 15.39 10.06 -28.87
CA THR A 78 16.85 10.12 -29.02
C THR A 78 17.70 10.00 -27.74
N ARG A 79 17.11 9.77 -26.55
CA ARG A 79 17.85 9.75 -25.25
C ARG A 79 17.17 8.82 -24.21
N PRO A 80 17.81 7.72 -23.80
CA PRO A 80 17.28 6.73 -22.85
C PRO A 80 17.55 7.08 -21.38
N ILE A 81 16.76 6.51 -20.45
CA ILE A 81 17.06 6.45 -19.01
C ILE A 81 18.06 5.31 -18.76
N GLU A 82 19.10 5.57 -17.97
CA GLU A 82 20.15 4.61 -17.61
C GLU A 82 20.15 4.28 -16.12
N GLN A 83 19.77 5.22 -15.24
CA GLN A 83 19.78 5.03 -13.78
C GLN A 83 18.43 5.37 -13.15
N LEU A 84 18.03 4.56 -12.15
CA LEU A 84 16.80 4.76 -11.37
C LEU A 84 17.04 5.51 -10.05
N VAL A 85 18.24 6.01 -9.81
CA VAL A 85 18.59 6.76 -8.60
C VAL A 85 17.70 8.00 -8.50
N GLY A 86 17.09 8.17 -7.34
CA GLY A 86 16.04 9.14 -7.05
C GLY A 86 14.71 8.48 -6.74
N LEU A 87 14.39 7.36 -7.41
CA LEU A 87 13.14 6.65 -7.14
C LEU A 87 13.12 5.96 -5.78
N GLN A 88 14.27 5.72 -5.13
CA GLN A 88 14.30 5.17 -3.76
C GLN A 88 13.56 6.04 -2.74
N TYR A 89 13.34 7.32 -3.05
CA TYR A 89 12.62 8.26 -2.20
C TYR A 89 11.10 8.25 -2.45
N SER A 90 10.63 7.54 -3.48
CA SER A 90 9.22 7.50 -3.89
C SER A 90 8.46 6.33 -3.25
N ASP A 91 8.40 6.29 -1.93
CA ASP A 91 7.83 5.17 -1.16
C ASP A 91 6.32 4.90 -1.41
N ARG A 92 5.61 5.85 -2.03
CA ARG A 92 4.22 5.72 -2.52
C ARG A 92 4.06 5.20 -3.93
N MET A 93 5.17 4.90 -4.61
CA MET A 93 5.13 4.44 -5.99
C MET A 93 4.34 3.12 -6.07
N THR A 94 3.19 3.15 -6.76
CA THR A 94 2.34 1.98 -7.01
C THR A 94 2.46 1.47 -8.44
N LEU A 95 2.85 2.35 -9.38
CA LEU A 95 3.02 2.07 -10.79
C LEU A 95 4.32 2.68 -11.32
N LEU A 96 5.23 1.84 -11.80
CA LEU A 96 6.44 2.27 -12.51
C LEU A 96 6.51 1.58 -13.87
N ALA A 97 6.44 2.36 -14.96
CA ALA A 97 6.60 1.89 -16.32
C ALA A 97 7.74 2.66 -17.00
N VAL A 98 8.87 1.99 -17.20
CA VAL A 98 10.10 2.56 -17.78
C VAL A 98 10.67 1.66 -18.88
N SER A 99 9.77 1.06 -19.66
CA SER A 99 10.14 0.14 -20.75
C SER A 99 10.79 0.85 -21.94
N GLY A 100 11.69 0.15 -22.64
CA GLY A 100 12.43 0.69 -23.79
C GLY A 100 13.56 1.65 -23.44
N ASN A 101 14.25 1.43 -22.31
CA ASN A 101 15.34 2.27 -21.81
C ASN A 101 16.68 1.49 -21.78
N GLN A 102 17.72 2.01 -21.12
CA GLN A 102 19.03 1.34 -20.97
C GLN A 102 19.37 1.01 -19.52
N ILE A 103 18.35 0.77 -18.68
CA ILE A 103 18.50 0.51 -17.25
C ILE A 103 19.13 -0.87 -17.03
N SER A 104 20.21 -0.93 -16.25
CA SER A 104 20.83 -2.19 -15.83
C SER A 104 20.78 -2.42 -14.31
N ASP A 105 20.74 -1.36 -13.51
CA ASP A 105 20.66 -1.42 -12.05
C ASP A 105 19.25 -1.02 -11.57
N VAL A 106 18.57 -1.98 -10.94
CA VAL A 106 17.22 -1.82 -10.35
C VAL A 106 17.26 -1.77 -8.82
N TYR A 107 18.43 -1.74 -8.19
CA TYR A 107 18.54 -1.60 -6.74
C TYR A 107 17.83 -0.37 -6.15
N PRO A 108 17.83 0.81 -6.81
CA PRO A 108 17.13 1.99 -6.30
C PRO A 108 15.63 1.77 -6.04
N ILE A 109 14.98 0.83 -6.74
CA ILE A 109 13.55 0.55 -6.54
C ILE A 109 13.28 -0.61 -5.57
N SER A 110 14.31 -1.20 -4.97
CA SER A 110 14.18 -2.37 -4.08
C SER A 110 13.43 -2.11 -2.77
N GLY A 111 13.32 -0.84 -2.38
CA GLY A 111 12.56 -0.39 -1.21
C GLY A 111 11.10 -0.04 -1.50
N LEU A 112 10.68 -0.04 -2.77
CA LEU A 112 9.36 0.43 -3.20
C LEU A 112 8.29 -0.64 -3.00
N LYS A 113 8.07 -1.00 -1.73
CA LYS A 113 7.20 -2.09 -1.31
C LYS A 113 5.73 -1.89 -1.70
N GLN A 114 5.32 -0.69 -2.09
CA GLN A 114 3.96 -0.37 -2.55
C GLN A 114 3.76 -0.63 -4.06
N LEU A 115 4.82 -0.94 -4.81
CA LEU A 115 4.70 -1.23 -6.23
C LEU A 115 3.78 -2.44 -6.45
N THR A 116 2.72 -2.21 -7.24
CA THR A 116 1.78 -3.24 -7.70
C THR A 116 1.94 -3.51 -9.19
N TYR A 117 2.39 -2.52 -9.95
CA TYR A 117 2.63 -2.59 -11.38
C TYR A 117 4.05 -2.13 -11.71
N LEU A 118 4.85 -3.01 -12.31
CA LEU A 118 6.23 -2.73 -12.72
C LEU A 118 6.49 -3.22 -14.14
N ASP A 119 6.69 -2.28 -15.08
CA ASP A 119 7.12 -2.59 -16.44
C ASP A 119 8.56 -2.08 -16.67
N LEU A 120 9.47 -3.04 -16.80
CA LEU A 120 10.91 -2.87 -17.03
C LEU A 120 11.33 -3.49 -18.36
N SER A 121 10.38 -3.76 -19.27
CA SER A 121 10.65 -4.44 -20.54
C SER A 121 11.65 -3.66 -21.40
N ASP A 122 12.39 -4.36 -22.26
CA ASP A 122 13.34 -3.79 -23.22
C ASP A 122 14.36 -2.85 -22.55
N ASN A 123 15.07 -3.39 -21.55
CA ASN A 123 16.17 -2.74 -20.83
C ASN A 123 17.44 -3.62 -20.84
N ARG A 124 18.38 -3.42 -19.91
CA ARG A 124 19.65 -4.18 -19.79
C ARG A 124 19.78 -4.89 -18.44
N ILE A 125 18.66 -5.33 -17.87
CA ILE A 125 18.60 -5.93 -16.53
C ILE A 125 19.04 -7.39 -16.58
N ALA A 126 19.97 -7.76 -15.70
CA ALA A 126 20.42 -9.15 -15.53
C ALA A 126 20.10 -9.72 -14.14
N ASP A 127 20.12 -8.87 -13.11
CA ASP A 127 19.88 -9.24 -11.71
C ASP A 127 18.50 -8.75 -11.24
N VAL A 128 17.64 -9.69 -10.89
CA VAL A 128 16.26 -9.42 -10.44
C VAL A 128 16.10 -9.52 -8.92
N ARG A 129 17.16 -9.80 -8.14
CA ARG A 129 17.09 -9.82 -6.66
C ARG A 129 16.47 -8.56 -6.05
N PRO A 130 16.74 -7.34 -6.55
CA PRO A 130 16.15 -6.14 -5.99
C PRO A 130 14.64 -6.02 -6.27
N LEU A 131 14.08 -6.83 -7.16
CA LEU A 131 12.66 -6.82 -7.53
C LEU A 131 11.78 -7.72 -6.64
N ALA A 132 12.33 -8.21 -5.52
CA ALA A 132 11.60 -8.99 -4.52
C ALA A 132 10.62 -8.12 -3.70
N LEU A 133 9.73 -7.41 -4.40
CA LEU A 133 8.78 -6.44 -3.87
C LEU A 133 7.43 -7.11 -3.57
N PRO A 134 7.01 -7.21 -2.30
CA PRO A 134 6.00 -8.16 -1.85
C PRO A 134 4.58 -7.89 -2.35
N ASN A 135 4.29 -6.68 -2.84
CA ASN A 135 2.97 -6.28 -3.32
C ASN A 135 2.83 -6.27 -4.85
N LEU A 136 3.87 -6.70 -5.59
CA LEU A 136 3.78 -6.77 -7.04
C LEU A 136 2.68 -7.74 -7.47
N ARG A 137 1.77 -7.24 -8.33
CA ARG A 137 0.73 -8.03 -9.00
C ARG A 137 1.04 -8.17 -10.49
N TYR A 138 1.64 -7.16 -11.10
CA TYR A 138 2.09 -7.17 -12.50
C TYR A 138 3.59 -6.86 -12.59
N LEU A 139 4.35 -7.75 -13.22
CA LEU A 139 5.77 -7.59 -13.51
C LEU A 139 6.07 -7.95 -14.96
N SER A 140 6.63 -7.00 -15.72
CA SER A 140 7.15 -7.24 -17.07
C SER A 140 8.65 -6.98 -17.15
N LEU A 141 9.39 -7.99 -17.59
CA LEU A 141 10.85 -8.05 -17.74
C LEU A 141 11.28 -8.47 -19.14
N SER A 142 10.34 -8.58 -20.09
CA SER A 142 10.60 -9.04 -21.45
C SER A 142 11.71 -8.23 -22.13
N GLY A 143 12.51 -8.87 -22.98
CA GLY A 143 13.59 -8.19 -23.71
C GLY A 143 14.82 -7.82 -22.88
N ASN A 144 14.96 -8.32 -21.64
CA ASN A 144 16.15 -8.13 -20.79
C ASN A 144 17.09 -9.36 -20.80
N PRO A 145 18.41 -9.19 -20.60
CA PRO A 145 19.38 -10.30 -20.51
C PRO A 145 19.37 -10.99 -19.13
N LEU A 146 18.23 -11.58 -18.74
CA LEU A 146 18.01 -12.17 -17.41
C LEU A 146 18.87 -13.44 -17.21
N GLN A 147 19.51 -13.58 -16.04
CA GLN A 147 20.34 -14.76 -15.72
C GLN A 147 19.65 -15.76 -14.80
N ASP A 148 19.01 -15.28 -13.73
CA ASP A 148 18.39 -16.11 -12.70
C ASP A 148 17.08 -15.45 -12.22
N LEU A 149 15.97 -16.18 -12.30
CA LEU A 149 14.65 -15.73 -11.87
C LEU A 149 14.23 -16.24 -10.50
N GLN A 150 15.04 -17.10 -9.85
CA GLN A 150 14.73 -17.62 -8.52
C GLN A 150 14.36 -16.58 -7.47
N PRO A 151 14.96 -15.37 -7.45
CA PRO A 151 14.56 -14.34 -6.51
C PRO A 151 13.10 -13.89 -6.64
N LEU A 152 12.43 -14.13 -7.77
CA LEU A 152 11.03 -13.72 -8.01
C LEU A 152 10.01 -14.73 -7.49
N TRP A 153 10.41 -15.97 -7.21
CA TRP A 153 9.50 -17.07 -6.81
C TRP A 153 8.81 -16.85 -5.45
N LYS A 154 9.31 -15.90 -4.65
CA LYS A 154 8.72 -15.47 -3.38
C LYS A 154 7.61 -14.42 -3.55
N LEU A 155 7.33 -13.96 -4.76
CA LEU A 155 6.29 -12.96 -5.06
C LEU A 155 4.92 -13.63 -5.18
N THR A 156 4.42 -14.24 -4.11
CA THR A 156 3.19 -15.06 -4.15
C THR A 156 1.90 -14.29 -4.46
N ARG A 157 1.93 -12.94 -4.39
CA ARG A 157 0.86 -12.03 -4.83
C ARG A 157 0.89 -11.70 -6.32
N LEU A 158 1.89 -12.18 -7.05
CA LEU A 158 2.06 -11.90 -8.48
C LEU A 158 0.98 -12.63 -9.29
N GLU A 159 0.25 -11.85 -10.08
CA GLU A 159 -0.85 -12.33 -10.93
C GLU A 159 -0.45 -12.38 -12.41
N SER A 160 0.50 -11.54 -12.81
CA SER A 160 0.97 -11.43 -14.18
C SER A 160 2.48 -11.30 -14.23
N LEU A 161 3.13 -12.23 -14.93
CA LEU A 161 4.57 -12.22 -15.19
C LEU A 161 4.84 -12.34 -16.70
N ALA A 162 5.54 -11.36 -17.26
CA ALA A 162 6.07 -11.43 -18.61
C ALA A 162 7.61 -11.37 -18.58
N ALA A 163 8.27 -12.36 -19.16
CA ALA A 163 9.72 -12.46 -19.23
C ALA A 163 10.17 -13.07 -20.57
N SER A 164 9.57 -12.61 -21.67
CA SER A 164 9.86 -13.13 -23.02
C SER A 164 11.21 -12.64 -23.56
N GLY A 165 11.86 -13.48 -24.38
CA GLY A 165 13.07 -13.11 -25.12
C GLY A 165 14.33 -12.87 -24.28
N ALA A 166 14.42 -13.47 -23.09
CA ALA A 166 15.53 -13.27 -22.14
C ALA A 166 16.61 -14.37 -22.19
N GLY A 167 16.43 -15.41 -23.01
CA GLY A 167 17.36 -16.55 -23.11
C GLY A 167 17.26 -17.53 -21.94
N ILE A 168 16.15 -17.51 -21.19
CA ILE A 168 15.91 -18.37 -20.04
C ILE A 168 15.83 -19.84 -20.48
N LYS A 169 16.53 -20.72 -19.76
CA LYS A 169 16.57 -22.16 -20.06
C LYS A 169 15.75 -23.01 -19.10
N THR A 170 15.62 -22.59 -17.85
CA THR A 170 14.82 -23.27 -16.83
C THR A 170 14.11 -22.26 -15.93
N VAL A 171 13.01 -22.69 -15.30
CA VAL A 171 12.19 -21.89 -14.38
C VAL A 171 11.93 -22.68 -13.10
N ASP A 172 12.96 -23.38 -12.61
CA ASP A 172 12.85 -24.22 -11.41
C ASP A 172 12.51 -23.34 -10.19
N GLY A 173 11.44 -23.69 -9.48
CA GLY A 173 10.86 -22.95 -8.36
C GLY A 173 9.62 -22.12 -8.71
N ILE A 174 9.31 -21.91 -10.00
CA ILE A 174 8.19 -21.05 -10.42
C ILE A 174 6.83 -21.53 -9.87
N GLY A 175 6.68 -22.83 -9.59
CA GLY A 175 5.44 -23.41 -9.06
C GLY A 175 4.97 -22.85 -7.72
N SER A 176 5.81 -22.09 -7.02
CA SER A 176 5.47 -21.35 -5.79
C SER A 176 4.56 -20.13 -6.05
N LEU A 177 4.50 -19.62 -7.29
CA LEU A 177 3.64 -18.51 -7.70
C LEU A 177 2.19 -18.97 -7.95
N ALA A 178 1.56 -19.59 -6.95
CA ALA A 178 0.25 -20.22 -7.09
C ALA A 178 -0.88 -19.24 -7.48
N GLY A 179 -0.72 -17.94 -7.21
CA GLY A 179 -1.66 -16.87 -7.59
C GLY A 179 -1.52 -16.35 -9.02
N LEU A 180 -0.56 -16.87 -9.80
CA LEU A 180 -0.30 -16.39 -11.15
C LEU A 180 -1.46 -16.74 -12.09
N LEU A 181 -1.98 -15.74 -12.80
CA LEU A 181 -3.07 -15.86 -13.76
C LEU A 181 -2.57 -15.75 -15.21
N TYR A 182 -1.55 -14.94 -15.44
CA TYR A 182 -0.91 -14.71 -16.73
C TYR A 182 0.60 -14.98 -16.67
N LEU A 183 1.11 -15.76 -17.62
CA LEU A 183 2.54 -16.04 -17.77
C LEU A 183 2.95 -15.96 -19.24
N ASP A 184 3.92 -15.09 -19.56
CA ASP A 184 4.61 -15.06 -20.85
C ASP A 184 6.08 -15.39 -20.72
N LEU A 185 6.49 -16.51 -21.33
CA LEU A 185 7.87 -16.97 -21.44
C LEU A 185 8.30 -17.13 -22.91
N SER A 186 7.61 -16.51 -23.84
CA SER A 186 7.86 -16.64 -25.28
C SER A 186 9.32 -16.30 -25.65
N GLY A 187 9.90 -16.99 -26.62
CA GLY A 187 11.26 -16.75 -27.10
C GLY A 187 12.37 -17.22 -26.15
N ASN A 188 12.06 -17.98 -25.10
CA ASN A 188 13.03 -18.58 -24.19
C ASN A 188 13.21 -20.09 -24.45
N PRO A 189 14.43 -20.61 -24.66
CA PRO A 189 14.66 -22.01 -25.07
C PRO A 189 14.50 -23.02 -23.91
N LEU A 190 13.29 -23.16 -23.36
CA LEU A 190 12.97 -24.02 -22.22
C LEU A 190 13.06 -25.52 -22.54
N GLY A 191 12.64 -25.93 -23.74
CA GLY A 191 12.66 -27.33 -24.21
C GLY A 191 11.59 -28.25 -23.58
N LYS A 192 11.18 -28.01 -22.32
CA LYS A 192 10.11 -28.72 -21.61
C LYS A 192 9.32 -27.79 -20.68
N LEU A 193 8.10 -28.17 -20.30
CA LEU A 193 7.25 -27.38 -19.38
C LEU A 193 7.83 -27.25 -17.95
N GLY A 194 8.42 -28.33 -17.41
CA GLY A 194 9.02 -28.32 -16.08
C GLY A 194 8.01 -27.93 -14.98
N GLU A 195 8.43 -27.05 -14.06
CA GLU A 195 7.59 -26.61 -12.94
C GLU A 195 6.45 -25.66 -13.32
N VAL A 196 6.38 -25.17 -14.57
CA VAL A 196 5.22 -24.42 -15.07
C VAL A 196 3.94 -25.23 -14.89
N ALA A 197 4.00 -26.57 -15.00
CA ALA A 197 2.87 -27.47 -14.78
C ALA A 197 2.30 -27.43 -13.34
N LYS A 198 3.00 -26.83 -12.37
CA LYS A 198 2.53 -26.68 -10.99
C LYS A 198 1.64 -25.44 -10.79
N LEU A 199 1.56 -24.55 -11.76
CA LEU A 199 0.84 -23.28 -11.68
C LEU A 199 -0.67 -23.44 -11.94
N ALA A 200 -1.35 -24.15 -11.05
CA ALA A 200 -2.74 -24.59 -11.26
C ALA A 200 -3.75 -23.45 -11.52
N GLY A 201 -3.46 -22.22 -11.08
CA GLY A 201 -4.30 -21.03 -11.26
C GLY A 201 -4.13 -20.28 -12.59
N VAL A 202 -3.11 -20.61 -13.39
CA VAL A 202 -2.81 -19.89 -14.64
C VAL A 202 -3.95 -20.04 -15.64
N GLN A 203 -4.45 -18.91 -16.12
CA GLN A 203 -5.54 -18.81 -17.08
C GLN A 203 -5.05 -18.50 -18.49
N GLN A 204 -3.92 -17.79 -18.62
CA GLN A 204 -3.30 -17.48 -19.91
C GLN A 204 -1.80 -17.77 -19.86
N LEU A 205 -1.34 -18.58 -20.83
CA LEU A 205 0.03 -19.04 -20.92
C LEU A 205 0.58 -18.82 -22.34
N GLU A 206 1.62 -18.01 -22.45
CA GLU A 206 2.29 -17.69 -23.71
C GLU A 206 3.68 -18.36 -23.72
N LEU A 207 3.85 -19.32 -24.63
CA LEU A 207 5.05 -20.17 -24.77
C LEU A 207 5.52 -20.22 -26.21
N ARG A 208 5.26 -19.18 -27.00
CA ARG A 208 5.66 -19.10 -28.41
C ARG A 208 7.18 -19.20 -28.54
N ASN A 209 7.70 -20.01 -29.46
CA ASN A 209 9.13 -20.16 -29.72
C ASN A 209 9.96 -20.47 -28.45
N THR A 210 9.53 -21.47 -27.68
CA THR A 210 10.22 -21.93 -26.47
C THR A 210 10.95 -23.26 -26.62
N GLN A 211 11.02 -23.76 -27.86
CA GLN A 211 11.64 -25.04 -28.23
C GLN A 211 10.97 -26.26 -27.59
N LEU A 212 9.73 -26.15 -27.12
CA LEU A 212 8.97 -27.24 -26.52
C LEU A 212 8.72 -28.36 -27.53
N ALA A 213 8.96 -29.61 -27.14
CA ALA A 213 8.59 -30.80 -27.93
C ALA A 213 7.55 -31.68 -27.22
N ASP A 214 7.47 -31.59 -25.89
CA ASP A 214 6.61 -32.42 -25.03
C ASP A 214 5.74 -31.52 -24.15
N LEU A 215 4.44 -31.84 -24.13
CA LEU A 215 3.41 -31.16 -23.35
C LEU A 215 3.03 -31.91 -22.07
N SER A 216 3.81 -32.92 -21.67
CA SER A 216 3.60 -33.67 -20.43
C SER A 216 3.48 -32.74 -19.22
N GLY A 217 2.43 -32.94 -18.44
CA GLY A 217 2.10 -32.12 -17.27
C GLY A 217 1.16 -30.94 -17.55
N ILE A 218 0.92 -30.54 -18.80
CA ILE A 218 0.01 -29.42 -19.12
C ILE A 218 -1.41 -29.66 -18.59
N ALA A 219 -1.87 -30.92 -18.55
CA ALA A 219 -3.18 -31.31 -18.05
C ALA A 219 -3.43 -30.94 -16.57
N ALA A 220 -2.38 -30.63 -15.80
CA ALA A 220 -2.50 -30.15 -14.43
C ALA A 220 -3.02 -28.70 -14.34
N LEU A 221 -2.90 -27.92 -15.43
CA LEU A 221 -3.31 -26.51 -15.50
C LEU A 221 -4.81 -26.37 -15.80
N LYS A 222 -5.65 -26.85 -14.88
CA LYS A 222 -7.11 -26.96 -15.10
C LYS A 222 -7.83 -25.63 -15.31
N GLU A 223 -7.25 -24.53 -14.84
CA GLU A 223 -7.79 -23.17 -15.01
C GLU A 223 -7.42 -22.51 -16.35
N LEU A 224 -6.62 -23.18 -17.19
CA LEU A 224 -6.11 -22.62 -18.43
C LEU A 224 -7.24 -22.35 -19.44
N ARG A 225 -7.33 -21.10 -19.90
CA ARG A 225 -8.33 -20.59 -20.85
C ARG A 225 -7.71 -20.25 -22.20
N ARG A 226 -6.49 -19.72 -22.21
CA ARG A 226 -5.76 -19.32 -23.42
C ARG A 226 -4.34 -19.87 -23.39
N LEU A 227 -3.91 -20.47 -24.49
CA LEU A 227 -2.60 -21.11 -24.61
C LEU A 227 -1.96 -20.80 -25.96
N ASP A 228 -0.84 -20.09 -25.98
CA ASP A 228 -0.03 -19.89 -27.19
C ASP A 228 1.19 -20.80 -27.18
N LEU A 229 1.24 -21.72 -28.13
CA LEU A 229 2.32 -22.69 -28.34
C LEU A 229 2.95 -22.54 -29.73
N ARG A 230 2.77 -21.41 -30.42
CA ARG A 230 3.26 -21.22 -31.79
C ARG A 230 4.77 -21.38 -31.88
N ASP A 231 5.25 -21.77 -33.06
CA ASP A 231 6.69 -21.85 -33.39
C ASP A 231 7.51 -22.74 -32.43
N ASN A 232 6.96 -23.87 -32.01
CA ASN A 232 7.64 -24.86 -31.17
C ASN A 232 8.00 -26.13 -31.97
N LYS A 233 8.33 -27.23 -31.28
CA LYS A 233 8.68 -28.54 -31.85
C LYS A 233 7.67 -29.62 -31.46
N ILE A 234 6.42 -29.23 -31.21
CA ILE A 234 5.38 -30.11 -30.71
C ILE A 234 4.86 -30.97 -31.86
N THR A 235 4.84 -32.29 -31.68
CA THR A 235 4.26 -33.24 -32.66
C THR A 235 2.92 -33.80 -32.18
N ASP A 236 2.74 -33.96 -30.86
CA ASP A 236 1.56 -34.53 -30.21
C ASP A 236 0.91 -33.53 -29.24
N ILE A 237 -0.42 -33.42 -29.30
CA ILE A 237 -1.23 -32.51 -28.49
C ILE A 237 -2.30 -33.24 -27.66
N ARG A 238 -2.25 -34.57 -27.56
CA ARG A 238 -3.25 -35.36 -26.80
C ARG A 238 -3.35 -34.94 -25.34
N ALA A 239 -2.27 -34.42 -24.76
CA ALA A 239 -2.25 -33.89 -23.39
C ALA A 239 -3.22 -32.72 -23.15
N LEU A 240 -3.74 -32.09 -24.20
CA LEU A 240 -4.73 -31.01 -24.10
C LEU A 240 -6.18 -31.52 -23.86
N ALA A 241 -6.42 -32.83 -23.97
CA ALA A 241 -7.75 -33.43 -23.90
C ALA A 241 -8.52 -33.09 -22.61
N ASP A 242 -7.81 -33.03 -21.47
CA ASP A 242 -8.40 -32.87 -20.14
C ASP A 242 -8.56 -31.40 -19.69
N LEU A 243 -8.13 -30.43 -20.51
CA LEU A 243 -8.18 -29.00 -20.18
C LEU A 243 -9.58 -28.43 -20.39
N SER A 244 -10.51 -28.77 -19.51
CA SER A 244 -11.95 -28.46 -19.64
C SER A 244 -12.29 -26.98 -19.84
N LYS A 245 -11.54 -26.05 -19.24
CA LYS A 245 -11.76 -24.59 -19.32
C LYS A 245 -11.08 -23.90 -20.52
N LEU A 246 -10.31 -24.65 -21.31
CA LEU A 246 -9.60 -24.11 -22.47
C LEU A 246 -10.60 -23.55 -23.47
N SER A 247 -10.37 -22.31 -23.89
CA SER A 247 -11.23 -21.59 -24.84
C SER A 247 -10.48 -21.17 -26.11
N GLU A 248 -9.15 -21.08 -26.04
CA GLU A 248 -8.28 -20.74 -27.16
C GLU A 248 -6.93 -21.46 -27.04
N VAL A 249 -6.45 -22.01 -28.16
CA VAL A 249 -5.10 -22.56 -28.29
C VAL A 249 -4.51 -22.25 -29.66
N LYS A 250 -3.25 -21.78 -29.68
CA LYS A 250 -2.49 -21.47 -30.90
C LYS A 250 -1.32 -22.42 -31.09
N LEU A 251 -1.27 -23.08 -32.24
CA LEU A 251 -0.37 -24.19 -32.56
C LEU A 251 0.38 -23.99 -33.89
N SER A 252 0.16 -22.91 -34.64
CA SER A 252 0.84 -22.68 -35.92
C SER A 252 2.37 -22.68 -35.76
N GLY A 253 3.10 -23.15 -36.77
CA GLY A 253 4.55 -23.29 -36.74
C GLY A 253 5.06 -24.52 -35.97
N ASN A 254 4.20 -25.49 -35.66
CA ASN A 254 4.58 -26.76 -35.05
C ASN A 254 4.53 -27.94 -36.05
N PRO A 255 5.44 -28.91 -35.96
CA PRO A 255 5.46 -30.10 -36.80
C PRO A 255 4.44 -31.16 -36.33
N LEU A 256 3.16 -30.80 -36.24
CA LEU A 256 2.10 -31.69 -35.75
C LEU A 256 1.96 -32.96 -36.61
N GLU A 257 1.89 -34.12 -35.97
CA GLU A 257 1.64 -35.40 -36.64
C GLU A 257 0.19 -35.52 -37.13
N ALA A 258 -0.07 -36.34 -38.15
CA ALA A 258 -1.42 -36.58 -38.68
C ALA A 258 -2.43 -37.03 -37.61
N SER A 259 -1.97 -37.74 -36.57
CA SER A 259 -2.76 -38.17 -35.41
C SER A 259 -3.29 -37.00 -34.55
N ALA A 260 -2.68 -35.81 -34.64
CA ALA A 260 -3.13 -34.62 -33.92
C ALA A 260 -4.49 -34.10 -34.42
N VAL A 261 -4.90 -34.45 -35.66
CA VAL A 261 -6.16 -33.99 -36.26
C VAL A 261 -7.38 -34.36 -35.42
N ASP A 262 -7.42 -35.59 -34.90
CA ASP A 262 -8.55 -36.04 -34.09
C ASP A 262 -8.64 -35.28 -32.77
N MET A 263 -7.49 -34.90 -32.19
CA MET A 263 -7.46 -34.05 -31.00
C MET A 263 -7.85 -32.61 -31.29
N VAL A 264 -7.38 -32.04 -32.41
CA VAL A 264 -7.84 -30.71 -32.88
C VAL A 264 -9.36 -30.71 -33.03
N ARG A 265 -9.91 -31.75 -33.66
CA ARG A 265 -11.36 -31.92 -33.84
C ARG A 265 -12.07 -32.02 -32.49
N ALA A 266 -11.59 -32.87 -31.58
CA ALA A 266 -12.15 -33.01 -30.24
C ALA A 266 -12.14 -31.70 -29.43
N LEU A 267 -11.06 -30.92 -29.50
CA LEU A 267 -10.97 -29.60 -28.86
C LEU A 267 -11.97 -28.62 -29.47
N GLN A 268 -12.06 -28.55 -30.80
CA GLN A 268 -13.05 -27.71 -31.47
C GLN A 268 -14.47 -28.13 -31.16
N GLU A 269 -14.75 -29.43 -31.09
CA GLU A 269 -16.04 -29.95 -30.64
C GLU A 269 -16.37 -29.53 -29.20
N ARG A 270 -15.37 -29.33 -28.35
CA ARG A 270 -15.59 -28.74 -27.01
C ARG A 270 -15.80 -27.22 -27.03
N GLY A 271 -15.75 -26.57 -28.20
CA GLY A 271 -15.91 -25.12 -28.36
C GLY A 271 -14.62 -24.32 -28.22
N VAL A 272 -13.45 -24.97 -28.25
CA VAL A 272 -12.14 -24.31 -28.17
C VAL A 272 -11.77 -23.70 -29.52
N HIS A 273 -11.34 -22.43 -29.53
CA HIS A 273 -10.72 -21.81 -30.71
C HIS A 273 -9.32 -22.39 -30.92
N VAL A 274 -9.11 -23.15 -31.99
CA VAL A 274 -7.81 -23.75 -32.31
C VAL A 274 -7.22 -23.09 -33.56
N GLU A 275 -6.14 -22.32 -33.41
CA GLU A 275 -5.31 -21.79 -34.51
C GLU A 275 -4.19 -22.79 -34.82
N PHE A 276 -4.09 -23.27 -36.05
CA PHE A 276 -3.06 -24.23 -36.46
C PHE A 276 -2.89 -24.22 -37.99
N ASP A 277 -1.79 -24.79 -38.49
CA ASP A 277 -1.49 -24.86 -39.92
C ASP A 277 -2.31 -25.97 -40.59
N SER A 278 -3.56 -25.68 -40.94
CA SER A 278 -4.48 -26.66 -41.52
C SER A 278 -4.00 -27.24 -42.85
N THR A 279 -3.14 -26.53 -43.58
CA THR A 279 -2.50 -27.02 -44.82
C THR A 279 -1.62 -28.24 -44.59
N SER A 280 -1.16 -28.46 -43.36
CA SER A 280 -0.40 -29.65 -42.97
C SER A 280 -1.27 -30.92 -42.89
N PHE A 281 -2.60 -30.79 -43.05
CA PHE A 281 -3.57 -31.88 -42.95
C PHE A 281 -4.51 -31.94 -44.17
N PRO A 282 -4.10 -32.64 -45.24
CA PRO A 282 -4.92 -32.77 -46.45
C PRO A 282 -6.29 -33.39 -46.14
N GLY A 283 -7.38 -32.69 -46.49
CA GLY A 283 -8.76 -33.16 -46.31
C GLY A 283 -9.42 -32.78 -44.98
N TYR A 284 -8.77 -31.98 -44.14
CA TYR A 284 -9.37 -31.45 -42.91
C TYR A 284 -10.38 -30.32 -43.21
N GLU A 285 -11.63 -30.48 -42.77
CA GLU A 285 -12.66 -29.43 -42.73
C GLU A 285 -12.95 -29.02 -41.28
N ARG A 286 -12.96 -27.72 -40.99
CA ARG A 286 -13.19 -27.17 -39.64
C ARG A 286 -14.65 -27.34 -39.23
N SER A 287 -14.90 -28.00 -38.09
CA SER A 287 -16.26 -28.28 -37.60
C SER A 287 -16.93 -27.02 -37.04
N ILE A 288 -18.20 -26.82 -37.35
CA ILE A 288 -19.02 -25.70 -36.86
C ILE A 288 -19.86 -26.18 -35.67
N ASN A 289 -19.76 -25.50 -34.53
CA ASN A 289 -20.56 -25.83 -33.35
C ASN A 289 -21.94 -25.19 -33.42
N VAL A 290 -22.97 -25.88 -32.94
CA VAL A 290 -24.34 -25.34 -32.86
C VAL A 290 -24.87 -25.53 -31.44
N PHE A 291 -25.38 -24.47 -30.84
CA PHE A 291 -25.98 -24.43 -29.51
C PHE A 291 -27.46 -24.07 -29.61
N VAL A 292 -28.32 -24.73 -28.84
CA VAL A 292 -29.72 -24.36 -28.62
C VAL A 292 -29.91 -24.05 -27.14
N GLY A 293 -30.19 -22.80 -26.81
CA GLY A 293 -30.03 -22.28 -25.45
C GLY A 293 -28.56 -22.35 -25.01
N ASP A 294 -28.31 -22.98 -23.86
CA ASP A 294 -26.96 -23.27 -23.36
C ASP A 294 -26.45 -24.68 -23.76
N GLU A 295 -27.26 -25.48 -24.48
CA GLU A 295 -26.94 -26.88 -24.83
C GLU A 295 -26.32 -27.00 -26.23
N ARG A 296 -25.16 -27.66 -26.34
CA ARG A 296 -24.52 -27.97 -27.64
C ARG A 296 -25.21 -29.17 -28.32
N ILE A 297 -25.50 -29.06 -29.61
CA ILE A 297 -25.99 -30.18 -30.42
C ILE A 297 -24.82 -30.91 -31.08
N ALA A 298 -24.74 -32.22 -30.84
CA ALA A 298 -23.84 -33.12 -31.55
C ALA A 298 -24.49 -33.58 -32.86
N PHE A 299 -23.69 -33.70 -33.92
CA PHE A 299 -24.16 -34.12 -35.24
C PHE A 299 -23.37 -35.33 -35.73
N GLU A 300 -24.06 -36.26 -36.38
CA GLU A 300 -23.44 -37.42 -37.03
C GLU A 300 -22.61 -37.00 -38.25
N GLU A 301 -23.09 -36.02 -39.01
CA GLU A 301 -22.35 -35.35 -40.09
C GLU A 301 -22.07 -33.89 -39.69
N PRO A 302 -20.83 -33.39 -39.82
CA PRO A 302 -20.48 -32.06 -39.35
C PRO A 302 -21.24 -30.98 -40.13
N PRO A 303 -21.71 -29.92 -39.46
CA PRO A 303 -22.29 -28.79 -40.16
C PRO A 303 -21.29 -28.11 -41.10
N LEU A 304 -21.79 -27.57 -42.21
CA LEU A 304 -20.98 -27.02 -43.30
C LEU A 304 -21.30 -25.53 -43.48
N ASN A 305 -20.30 -24.68 -43.63
CA ASN A 305 -20.51 -23.30 -44.08
C ASN A 305 -20.29 -23.22 -45.59
N ARG A 306 -21.36 -22.93 -46.34
CA ARG A 306 -21.27 -22.67 -47.79
C ARG A 306 -21.72 -21.24 -48.05
N ASN A 307 -20.85 -20.44 -48.65
CA ASN A 307 -21.12 -19.03 -49.02
C ASN A 307 -21.73 -18.20 -47.86
N GLY A 308 -21.31 -18.43 -46.62
CA GLY A 308 -21.83 -17.71 -45.44
C GLY A 308 -23.10 -18.30 -44.81
N SER A 309 -23.65 -19.38 -45.36
CA SER A 309 -24.78 -20.11 -44.78
C SER A 309 -24.32 -21.41 -44.13
N VAL A 310 -24.62 -21.56 -42.84
CA VAL A 310 -24.39 -22.80 -42.09
C VAL A 310 -25.51 -23.79 -42.39
N LEU A 311 -25.15 -24.91 -43.01
CA LEU A 311 -25.99 -26.07 -43.25
C LEU A 311 -25.79 -27.09 -42.12
N VAL A 312 -26.86 -27.60 -41.53
CA VAL A 312 -26.82 -28.59 -40.43
C VAL A 312 -27.61 -29.85 -40.78
N PRO A 313 -27.28 -31.02 -40.21
CA PRO A 313 -28.18 -32.16 -40.26
C PRO A 313 -29.53 -31.84 -39.62
N PHE A 314 -30.61 -32.01 -40.38
CA PHE A 314 -31.92 -31.49 -39.99
C PHE A 314 -32.48 -32.14 -38.71
N ARG A 315 -32.25 -33.45 -38.49
CA ARG A 315 -32.87 -34.20 -37.38
C ARG A 315 -32.49 -33.66 -36.01
N GLY A 316 -31.20 -33.37 -35.79
CA GLY A 316 -30.69 -32.93 -34.49
C GLY A 316 -31.24 -31.57 -34.06
N VAL A 317 -31.35 -30.63 -35.01
CA VAL A 317 -31.83 -29.27 -34.72
C VAL A 317 -33.35 -29.20 -34.63
N PHE A 318 -34.07 -29.82 -35.56
CA PHE A 318 -35.54 -29.70 -35.62
C PHE A 318 -36.20 -30.23 -34.35
N GLY A 319 -35.74 -31.37 -33.83
CA GLY A 319 -36.27 -31.93 -32.59
C GLY A 319 -36.08 -30.99 -31.39
N LYS A 320 -34.90 -30.39 -31.24
CA LYS A 320 -34.60 -29.42 -30.17
C LYS A 320 -35.40 -28.12 -30.30
N LEU A 321 -35.83 -27.77 -31.51
CA LEU A 321 -36.73 -26.65 -31.79
C LEU A 321 -38.22 -27.01 -31.67
N GLY A 322 -38.55 -28.25 -31.28
CA GLY A 322 -39.91 -28.73 -31.08
C GLY A 322 -40.68 -29.04 -32.37
N LEU A 323 -39.98 -29.26 -33.48
CA LEU A 323 -40.58 -29.64 -34.76
C LEU A 323 -40.66 -31.18 -34.88
N GLN A 324 -41.84 -31.69 -35.25
CA GLN A 324 -42.00 -33.06 -35.75
C GLN A 324 -41.50 -33.14 -37.18
N VAL A 325 -40.71 -34.17 -37.50
CA VAL A 325 -40.02 -34.22 -38.79
C VAL A 325 -40.40 -35.43 -39.63
N ALA A 326 -40.63 -35.19 -40.91
CA ALA A 326 -40.88 -36.20 -41.92
C ALA A 326 -39.89 -36.06 -43.08
N TRP A 327 -39.45 -37.20 -43.63
CA TRP A 327 -38.66 -37.28 -44.85
C TRP A 327 -39.48 -37.99 -45.93
N ASN A 328 -39.64 -37.35 -47.08
CA ASN A 328 -40.27 -37.94 -48.26
C ASN A 328 -39.19 -38.25 -49.31
N GLU A 329 -38.97 -39.53 -49.57
CA GLU A 329 -37.93 -40.00 -50.46
C GLU A 329 -38.23 -39.72 -51.94
N GLU A 330 -39.48 -39.92 -52.39
CA GLU A 330 -39.90 -39.68 -53.78
C GLU A 330 -39.80 -38.20 -54.16
N GLN A 331 -40.22 -37.31 -53.25
CA GLN A 331 -40.20 -35.86 -53.46
C GLN A 331 -38.86 -35.23 -53.07
N ARG A 332 -37.96 -36.00 -52.41
CA ARG A 332 -36.71 -35.52 -51.81
C ARG A 332 -36.92 -34.31 -50.90
N GLN A 333 -37.93 -34.39 -50.03
CA GLN A 333 -38.37 -33.29 -49.17
C GLN A 333 -38.22 -33.62 -47.68
N VAL A 334 -37.66 -32.66 -46.94
CA VAL A 334 -37.75 -32.61 -45.48
C VAL A 334 -38.91 -31.70 -45.10
N THR A 335 -39.81 -32.19 -44.24
CA THR A 335 -40.91 -31.39 -43.68
C THR A 335 -40.79 -31.35 -42.15
N GLY A 336 -40.76 -30.14 -41.58
CA GLY A 336 -40.84 -29.91 -40.14
C GLY A 336 -42.16 -29.25 -39.76
N THR A 337 -42.89 -29.79 -38.79
CA THR A 337 -44.19 -29.27 -38.36
C THR A 337 -44.26 -29.05 -36.84
N LYS A 338 -44.90 -27.97 -36.43
CA LYS A 338 -45.39 -27.72 -35.06
C LYS A 338 -46.66 -26.88 -35.14
N PRO A 339 -47.46 -26.74 -34.06
CA PRO A 339 -48.67 -25.92 -34.11
C PRO A 339 -48.37 -24.50 -34.67
N GLY A 340 -49.02 -24.15 -35.77
CA GLY A 340 -48.85 -22.84 -36.46
C GLY A 340 -47.66 -22.73 -37.41
N LEU A 341 -46.87 -23.81 -37.61
CA LEU A 341 -45.70 -23.81 -38.50
C LEU A 341 -45.57 -25.14 -39.26
N GLU A 342 -45.49 -25.04 -40.58
CA GLU A 342 -45.07 -26.07 -41.52
C GLU A 342 -43.91 -25.53 -42.34
N LEU A 343 -42.77 -26.23 -42.32
CA LEU A 343 -41.56 -25.90 -43.06
C LEU A 343 -41.22 -27.05 -44.01
N VAL A 344 -41.26 -26.82 -45.32
CA VAL A 344 -40.91 -27.80 -46.36
C VAL A 344 -39.66 -27.36 -47.09
N LEU A 345 -38.66 -28.23 -47.13
CA LEU A 345 -37.35 -28.02 -47.75
C LEU A 345 -37.12 -29.13 -48.79
N THR A 346 -36.88 -28.77 -50.05
CA THR A 346 -36.61 -29.72 -51.12
C THR A 346 -35.11 -29.75 -51.43
N ILE A 347 -34.51 -30.95 -51.49
CA ILE A 347 -33.08 -31.09 -51.78
C ILE A 347 -32.74 -30.52 -53.17
N GLY A 348 -31.73 -29.67 -53.23
CA GLY A 348 -31.24 -29.05 -54.47
C GLY A 348 -32.05 -27.85 -54.97
N GLN A 349 -33.12 -27.46 -54.29
CA GLN A 349 -33.91 -26.26 -54.59
C GLN A 349 -33.46 -25.08 -53.71
N ASP A 350 -33.40 -23.88 -54.27
CA ASP A 350 -33.07 -22.64 -53.54
C ASP A 350 -34.32 -21.94 -52.99
N GLU A 351 -35.45 -22.65 -52.91
CA GLU A 351 -36.68 -22.19 -52.27
C GLU A 351 -37.18 -23.20 -51.23
N ALA A 352 -37.69 -22.69 -50.11
CA ALA A 352 -38.41 -23.43 -49.07
C ALA A 352 -39.86 -22.95 -48.99
N LEU A 353 -40.77 -23.79 -48.50
CA LEU A 353 -42.14 -23.36 -48.18
C LEU A 353 -42.28 -23.20 -46.67
N VAL A 354 -42.67 -22.01 -46.22
CA VAL A 354 -43.03 -21.73 -44.83
C VAL A 354 -44.53 -21.44 -44.78
N ASN A 355 -45.31 -22.33 -44.18
CA ASN A 355 -46.77 -22.29 -44.17
C ASN A 355 -47.36 -22.12 -45.59
N GLY A 356 -46.81 -22.87 -46.56
CA GLY A 356 -47.21 -22.83 -47.97
C GLY A 356 -46.72 -21.60 -48.76
N LYS A 357 -45.99 -20.65 -48.15
CA LYS A 357 -45.41 -19.49 -48.85
C LYS A 357 -43.95 -19.74 -49.23
N PRO A 358 -43.53 -19.47 -50.48
CA PRO A 358 -42.15 -19.63 -50.89
C PRO A 358 -41.23 -18.60 -50.22
N VAL A 359 -40.09 -19.07 -49.72
CA VAL A 359 -39.02 -18.30 -49.09
C VAL A 359 -37.71 -18.70 -49.76
N LYS A 360 -36.99 -17.71 -50.29
CA LYS A 360 -35.71 -17.94 -50.97
C LYS A 360 -34.61 -18.30 -49.97
N LEU A 361 -33.82 -19.31 -50.32
CA LEU A 361 -32.68 -19.80 -49.58
C LEU A 361 -31.38 -19.20 -50.13
N PRO A 362 -30.44 -18.76 -49.28
CA PRO A 362 -29.11 -18.36 -49.75
C PRO A 362 -28.31 -19.55 -50.29
N VAL A 363 -28.58 -20.76 -49.78
CA VAL A 363 -27.98 -22.03 -50.21
C VAL A 363 -29.04 -23.13 -50.14
N ALA A 364 -29.16 -23.93 -51.20
CA ALA A 364 -30.10 -25.06 -51.27
C ALA A 364 -29.75 -26.17 -50.26
N PRO A 365 -30.75 -26.91 -49.72
CA PRO A 365 -30.50 -28.11 -48.92
C PRO A 365 -29.79 -29.16 -49.76
N GLU A 366 -28.90 -29.93 -49.14
CA GLU A 366 -28.11 -30.94 -49.84
C GLU A 366 -28.03 -32.28 -49.12
N LEU A 367 -27.66 -33.32 -49.86
CA LEU A 367 -27.44 -34.66 -49.32
C LEU A 367 -25.94 -34.95 -49.32
N ARG A 368 -25.36 -35.22 -48.15
CA ARG A 368 -23.94 -35.58 -47.98
C ARG A 368 -23.86 -36.87 -47.18
N ASN A 369 -23.21 -37.90 -47.73
CA ASN A 369 -23.04 -39.21 -47.11
C ASN A 369 -24.36 -39.84 -46.57
N GLY A 370 -25.49 -39.60 -47.24
CA GLY A 370 -26.81 -40.07 -46.79
C GLY A 370 -27.50 -39.19 -45.75
N THR A 371 -26.86 -38.14 -45.26
CA THR A 371 -27.44 -37.15 -44.33
C THR A 371 -27.94 -35.92 -45.08
N THR A 372 -29.16 -35.50 -44.78
CA THR A 372 -29.74 -34.26 -45.33
C THR A 372 -29.32 -33.05 -44.49
N LEU A 373 -28.63 -32.12 -45.14
CA LEU A 373 -28.14 -30.86 -44.59
C LEU A 373 -29.07 -29.71 -45.02
N VAL A 374 -29.53 -28.91 -44.06
CA VAL A 374 -30.49 -27.81 -44.28
C VAL A 374 -29.97 -26.48 -43.72
N PRO A 375 -30.35 -25.32 -44.31
CA PRO A 375 -29.91 -24.00 -43.83
C PRO A 375 -30.40 -23.69 -42.40
N LEU A 376 -29.46 -23.58 -41.46
CA LEU A 376 -29.76 -23.44 -40.03
C LEU A 376 -30.51 -22.14 -39.71
N ARG A 377 -30.12 -21.03 -40.35
CA ARG A 377 -30.71 -19.71 -40.07
C ARG A 377 -32.22 -19.70 -40.35
N LEU A 378 -32.64 -20.17 -41.54
CA LEU A 378 -34.06 -20.25 -41.87
C LEU A 378 -34.82 -21.12 -40.87
N VAL A 379 -34.25 -22.27 -40.50
CA VAL A 379 -34.88 -23.22 -39.58
C VAL A 379 -35.10 -22.60 -38.20
N GLY A 380 -34.09 -21.91 -37.66
CA GLY A 380 -34.19 -21.25 -36.36
C GLY A 380 -35.17 -20.06 -36.38
N GLU A 381 -35.10 -19.21 -37.40
CA GLU A 381 -35.98 -18.05 -37.54
C GLU A 381 -37.45 -18.46 -37.76
N ALA A 382 -37.71 -19.47 -38.61
CA ALA A 382 -39.06 -20.01 -38.80
C ALA A 382 -39.63 -20.60 -37.51
N ALA A 383 -38.76 -21.12 -36.63
CA ALA A 383 -39.14 -21.63 -35.32
C ALA A 383 -39.30 -20.55 -34.23
N ASP A 384 -39.22 -19.26 -34.57
CA ASP A 384 -39.28 -18.11 -33.66
C ASP A 384 -38.10 -18.05 -32.67
N LYS A 385 -36.89 -18.34 -33.15
CA LYS A 385 -35.64 -18.21 -32.39
C LYS A 385 -34.68 -17.23 -33.03
N LEU A 386 -33.81 -16.64 -32.22
CA LEU A 386 -32.69 -15.83 -32.70
C LEU A 386 -31.49 -16.73 -33.01
N VAL A 387 -30.93 -16.64 -34.23
CA VAL A 387 -29.75 -17.40 -34.66
C VAL A 387 -28.55 -16.47 -34.79
N VAL A 388 -27.54 -16.65 -33.94
CA VAL A 388 -26.36 -15.78 -33.89
C VAL A 388 -25.11 -16.54 -34.32
N TRP A 389 -24.39 -16.02 -35.33
CA TRP A 389 -23.11 -16.57 -35.77
C TRP A 389 -21.96 -15.90 -35.03
N ASN A 390 -21.14 -16.69 -34.35
CA ASN A 390 -19.88 -16.26 -33.78
C ASN A 390 -18.74 -16.73 -34.68
N GLN A 391 -18.23 -15.80 -35.49
CA GLN A 391 -17.16 -16.06 -36.45
C GLN A 391 -15.86 -16.53 -35.78
N ASP A 392 -15.54 -15.93 -34.63
CA ASP A 392 -14.32 -16.23 -33.87
C ASP A 392 -14.37 -17.66 -33.31
N ARG A 393 -15.52 -18.10 -32.83
CA ARG A 393 -15.72 -19.45 -32.27
C ARG A 393 -16.17 -20.50 -33.29
N GLN A 394 -16.40 -20.12 -34.55
CA GLN A 394 -17.07 -20.95 -35.56
C GLN A 394 -18.32 -21.63 -34.97
N ALA A 395 -19.15 -20.86 -34.27
CA ALA A 395 -20.27 -21.36 -33.50
C ALA A 395 -21.57 -20.63 -33.85
N VAL A 396 -22.69 -21.35 -33.84
CA VAL A 396 -24.03 -20.79 -33.99
C VAL A 396 -24.79 -20.96 -32.68
N TYR A 397 -25.34 -19.87 -32.14
CA TYR A 397 -26.21 -19.89 -30.95
C TYR A 397 -27.66 -19.67 -31.37
N ILE A 398 -28.55 -20.58 -30.97
CA ILE A 398 -29.99 -20.48 -31.19
C ILE A 398 -30.66 -20.22 -29.84
N VAL A 399 -31.16 -19.02 -29.62
CA VAL A 399 -31.65 -18.57 -28.29
C VAL A 399 -33.07 -18.02 -28.36
N ASP A 400 -33.75 -17.99 -27.22
CA ASP A 400 -35.09 -17.44 -27.09
C ASP A 400 -35.11 -15.93 -27.31
N HIS A 401 -36.12 -15.48 -28.05
CA HIS A 401 -36.37 -14.05 -28.21
C HIS A 401 -37.13 -13.50 -26.98
N VAL A 402 -36.41 -13.31 -25.87
CA VAL A 402 -37.01 -12.79 -24.62
C VAL A 402 -37.20 -11.27 -24.71
N THR A 403 -38.45 -10.82 -24.59
CA THR A 403 -38.82 -9.40 -24.48
C THR A 403 -39.26 -9.02 -23.06
N ASN A 404 -39.83 -9.95 -22.30
CA ASN A 404 -40.26 -9.76 -20.91
C ASN A 404 -39.86 -10.97 -20.06
N GLY A 405 -39.35 -10.73 -18.84
CA GLY A 405 -38.85 -11.77 -17.92
C GLY A 405 -37.32 -11.93 -17.95
N THR A 406 -36.78 -12.95 -17.29
CA THR A 406 -35.33 -13.17 -17.21
C THR A 406 -34.77 -13.76 -18.50
N GLY A 407 -33.70 -13.18 -19.04
CA GLY A 407 -33.08 -13.65 -20.28
C GLY A 407 -31.63 -13.19 -20.47
N LYS A 408 -31.03 -13.65 -21.57
CA LYS A 408 -29.66 -13.32 -21.98
C LYS A 408 -29.68 -12.49 -23.28
N ARG A 409 -28.74 -11.55 -23.41
CA ARG A 409 -28.51 -10.81 -24.67
C ARG A 409 -27.10 -11.06 -25.17
N TYR A 410 -26.99 -11.15 -26.49
CA TYR A 410 -25.73 -11.33 -27.20
C TYR A 410 -25.54 -10.20 -28.21
N ASP A 411 -24.29 -9.82 -28.46
CA ASP A 411 -23.98 -8.86 -29.53
C ASP A 411 -23.94 -9.53 -30.92
N GLU A 412 -23.65 -8.74 -31.98
CA GLU A 412 -23.57 -9.21 -33.37
C GLU A 412 -22.50 -10.29 -33.60
N LYS A 413 -21.53 -10.42 -32.69
CA LYS A 413 -20.48 -11.45 -32.72
C LYS A 413 -20.85 -12.66 -31.86
N GLY A 414 -22.04 -12.68 -31.24
CA GLY A 414 -22.49 -13.75 -30.37
C GLY A 414 -21.84 -13.79 -28.99
N ARG A 415 -21.35 -12.65 -28.48
CA ARG A 415 -20.81 -12.53 -27.11
C ARG A 415 -21.92 -12.16 -26.14
N LEU A 416 -22.00 -12.82 -24.99
CA LEU A 416 -22.95 -12.46 -23.93
C LEU A 416 -22.64 -11.05 -23.43
N ILE A 417 -23.61 -10.15 -23.50
CA ILE A 417 -23.48 -8.75 -23.05
C ILE A 417 -24.35 -8.43 -21.84
N TYR A 418 -25.38 -9.24 -21.58
CA TYR A 418 -26.27 -9.05 -20.44
C TYR A 418 -26.95 -10.35 -20.04
N SER A 419 -27.12 -10.54 -18.74
CA SER A 419 -27.94 -11.60 -18.14
C SER A 419 -28.75 -11.00 -16.99
N GLY A 420 -30.07 -11.05 -17.07
CA GLY A 420 -30.93 -10.45 -16.05
C GLY A 420 -32.38 -10.31 -16.51
N GLU A 421 -33.14 -9.52 -15.77
CA GLU A 421 -34.54 -9.22 -16.10
C GLU A 421 -34.67 -8.26 -17.30
N LEU A 422 -35.64 -8.54 -18.16
CA LEU A 422 -35.97 -7.75 -19.33
C LEU A 422 -37.42 -7.30 -19.25
N LYS A 423 -37.67 -6.06 -19.67
CA LYS A 423 -39.02 -5.51 -19.87
C LYS A 423 -39.06 -4.75 -21.19
N ASP A 424 -40.00 -5.12 -22.07
CA ASP A 424 -40.11 -4.60 -23.45
C ASP A 424 -38.76 -4.60 -24.21
N GLY A 425 -37.97 -5.65 -23.97
CA GLY A 425 -36.67 -5.87 -24.58
C GLY A 425 -35.49 -5.11 -23.95
N LYS A 426 -35.73 -4.23 -22.97
CA LYS A 426 -34.72 -3.43 -22.25
C LYS A 426 -34.32 -4.06 -20.91
N TYR A 427 -33.11 -3.78 -20.45
CA TYR A 427 -32.63 -4.21 -19.12
C TYR A 427 -33.51 -3.61 -18.01
N ASN A 428 -33.96 -4.43 -17.08
CA ASN A 428 -34.82 -4.02 -15.96
C ASN A 428 -34.50 -4.89 -14.74
N GLY A 429 -35.04 -4.54 -13.56
CA GLY A 429 -34.88 -5.34 -12.35
C GLY A 429 -33.41 -5.61 -11.98
N GLN A 430 -33.10 -6.82 -11.54
CA GLN A 430 -31.71 -7.22 -11.25
C GLN A 430 -31.03 -7.79 -12.51
N GLY A 431 -29.76 -7.42 -12.73
CA GLY A 431 -28.99 -7.98 -13.82
C GLY A 431 -27.50 -7.66 -13.84
N THR A 432 -26.78 -8.47 -14.60
CA THR A 432 -25.33 -8.37 -14.80
C THR A 432 -25.03 -8.06 -16.26
N GLN A 433 -24.27 -7.00 -16.49
CA GLN A 433 -23.72 -6.62 -17.78
C GLN A 433 -22.27 -7.09 -17.90
N TYR A 434 -21.90 -7.55 -19.09
CA TYR A 434 -20.56 -8.06 -19.38
C TYR A 434 -19.86 -7.19 -20.42
N ALA A 435 -18.57 -6.97 -20.23
CA ALA A 435 -17.69 -6.34 -21.20
C ALA A 435 -17.39 -7.28 -22.37
N SER A 436 -16.80 -6.75 -23.45
CA SER A 436 -16.37 -7.55 -24.61
C SER A 436 -15.33 -8.63 -24.30
N SER A 437 -14.62 -8.49 -23.16
CA SER A 437 -13.67 -9.48 -22.62
C SER A 437 -14.38 -10.67 -21.96
N GLY A 438 -15.64 -10.52 -21.55
CA GLY A 438 -16.38 -11.48 -20.72
C GLY A 438 -16.38 -11.15 -19.23
N GLU A 439 -15.61 -10.14 -18.79
CA GLU A 439 -15.63 -9.65 -17.40
C GLU A 439 -16.93 -8.90 -17.09
N ILE A 440 -17.30 -8.85 -15.80
CA ILE A 440 -18.45 -8.06 -15.34
C ILE A 440 -18.12 -6.57 -15.49
N ASP A 441 -18.99 -5.82 -16.15
CA ASP A 441 -18.92 -4.35 -16.27
C ASP A 441 -19.79 -3.68 -15.21
N TYR A 442 -20.99 -4.23 -14.98
CA TYR A 442 -21.91 -3.77 -13.95
C TYR A 442 -22.77 -4.92 -13.42
N GLU A 443 -23.02 -4.91 -12.12
CA GLU A 443 -24.04 -5.73 -11.48
C GLU A 443 -24.89 -4.87 -10.55
N GLY A 444 -26.20 -5.06 -10.60
CA GLY A 444 -27.13 -4.34 -9.73
C GLY A 444 -28.48 -4.12 -10.38
N GLU A 445 -29.17 -3.09 -9.90
CA GLU A 445 -30.51 -2.73 -10.35
C GLU A 445 -30.48 -1.97 -11.70
N TRP A 446 -31.52 -2.21 -12.50
CA TRP A 446 -31.74 -1.65 -13.83
C TRP A 446 -33.16 -1.12 -13.95
N LYS A 447 -33.33 -0.02 -14.69
CA LYS A 447 -34.64 0.54 -15.04
C LYS A 447 -34.62 1.06 -16.47
N ASP A 448 -35.45 0.46 -17.32
CA ASP A 448 -35.64 0.86 -18.72
C ASP A 448 -34.33 0.96 -19.53
N GLY A 449 -33.40 0.04 -19.29
CA GLY A 449 -32.11 -0.05 -19.97
C GLY A 449 -30.97 0.73 -19.30
N ARG A 450 -31.22 1.39 -18.18
CA ARG A 450 -30.23 2.23 -17.47
C ARG A 450 -29.95 1.72 -16.06
N LYS A 451 -28.72 1.88 -15.59
CA LYS A 451 -28.33 1.54 -14.21
C LYS A 451 -29.13 2.41 -13.24
N HIS A 452 -29.70 1.77 -12.23
CA HIS A 452 -30.57 2.40 -11.25
C HIS A 452 -30.39 1.73 -9.88
N GLY A 453 -30.86 2.32 -8.79
CA GLY A 453 -30.85 1.66 -7.48
C GLY A 453 -29.43 1.31 -6.99
N LYS A 454 -29.28 0.24 -6.22
CA LYS A 454 -27.95 -0.18 -5.72
C LYS A 454 -27.20 -0.99 -6.79
N GLY A 455 -25.90 -0.73 -6.92
CA GLY A 455 -25.06 -1.48 -7.85
C GLY A 455 -23.56 -1.33 -7.62
N LYS A 456 -22.81 -2.13 -8.38
CA LYS A 456 -21.35 -2.10 -8.47
C LYS A 456 -20.94 -2.03 -9.93
N GLN A 457 -20.01 -1.14 -10.23
CA GLN A 457 -19.42 -1.00 -11.56
C GLN A 457 -17.94 -1.30 -11.51
N TYR A 458 -17.45 -2.02 -12.51
CA TYR A 458 -16.08 -2.50 -12.63
C TYR A 458 -15.43 -1.90 -13.88
N ASP A 459 -14.10 -1.97 -13.95
CA ASP A 459 -13.35 -1.66 -15.16
C ASP A 459 -13.22 -2.89 -16.08
N PRO A 460 -12.70 -2.75 -17.32
CA PRO A 460 -12.59 -3.87 -18.27
C PRO A 460 -11.70 -5.05 -17.83
N VAL A 461 -10.95 -4.91 -16.73
CA VAL A 461 -10.11 -5.95 -16.13
C VAL A 461 -10.68 -6.47 -14.80
N GLY A 462 -11.92 -6.12 -14.46
CA GLY A 462 -12.66 -6.65 -13.31
C GLY A 462 -12.41 -5.93 -11.98
N ARG A 463 -11.77 -4.75 -11.96
CA ARG A 463 -11.55 -3.97 -10.72
C ARG A 463 -12.73 -3.07 -10.42
N LEU A 464 -13.20 -3.08 -9.17
CA LEU A 464 -14.28 -2.23 -8.68
C LEU A 464 -13.93 -0.74 -8.86
N MET A 465 -14.78 0.01 -9.57
CA MET A 465 -14.64 1.44 -9.82
C MET A 465 -15.64 2.27 -9.02
N LEU A 466 -16.88 1.79 -8.90
CA LEU A 466 -17.97 2.48 -8.23
C LEU A 466 -18.82 1.48 -7.46
N GLU A 467 -19.25 1.87 -6.28
CA GLU A 467 -20.17 1.13 -5.43
C GLU A 467 -21.13 2.12 -4.79
N GLY A 468 -22.44 1.87 -4.88
CA GLY A 468 -23.44 2.74 -4.25
C GLY A 468 -24.73 2.84 -5.04
N GLU A 469 -25.42 3.97 -4.87
CA GLU A 469 -26.68 4.25 -5.54
C GLU A 469 -26.48 4.86 -6.93
N PHE A 470 -27.29 4.44 -7.89
CA PHE A 470 -27.29 4.88 -9.28
C PHE A 470 -28.66 5.44 -9.68
N ARG A 471 -28.66 6.46 -10.54
CA ARG A 471 -29.85 6.96 -11.22
C ARG A 471 -29.49 7.35 -12.65
N ASP A 472 -30.12 6.68 -13.61
CA ASP A 472 -29.93 6.93 -15.04
C ASP A 472 -28.45 6.85 -15.45
N ASP A 473 -27.82 5.70 -15.14
CA ASP A 473 -26.41 5.38 -15.45
C ASP A 473 -25.34 6.12 -14.63
N LEU A 474 -25.73 7.09 -13.80
CA LEU A 474 -24.81 7.89 -13.00
C LEU A 474 -24.92 7.58 -11.51
N PRO A 475 -23.79 7.55 -10.76
CA PRO A 475 -23.81 7.54 -9.31
C PRO A 475 -24.65 8.70 -8.76
N ASN A 476 -25.63 8.41 -7.93
CA ASN A 476 -26.56 9.39 -7.40
C ASN A 476 -27.18 8.91 -6.08
N GLY A 477 -26.66 9.39 -4.96
CA GLY A 477 -26.91 8.92 -3.60
C GLY A 477 -25.60 8.62 -2.88
N GLN A 478 -25.64 7.85 -1.80
CA GLN A 478 -24.42 7.46 -1.08
C GLN A 478 -23.59 6.47 -1.89
N GLY A 479 -22.27 6.63 -1.89
CA GLY A 479 -21.38 5.70 -2.58
C GLY A 479 -19.90 5.91 -2.35
N LYS A 480 -19.12 5.04 -3.00
CA LYS A 480 -17.66 5.02 -3.04
C LYS A 480 -17.21 4.98 -4.50
N LYS A 481 -16.23 5.81 -4.83
CA LYS A 481 -15.56 5.83 -6.13
C LYS A 481 -14.09 5.52 -5.96
N TYR A 482 -13.64 4.48 -6.62
CA TYR A 482 -12.25 4.03 -6.65
C TYR A 482 -11.64 4.49 -7.97
N ASN A 483 -10.71 5.43 -7.87
CA ASN A 483 -10.02 5.94 -9.04
C ASN A 483 -8.85 5.01 -9.39
N SER A 484 -8.51 4.99 -10.67
CA SER A 484 -7.39 4.20 -11.15
C SER A 484 -6.07 4.62 -10.51
N ASP A 485 -5.97 5.84 -9.94
CA ASP A 485 -4.83 6.44 -9.24
C ASP A 485 -4.58 5.89 -7.81
N GLY A 486 -5.48 5.07 -7.28
CA GLY A 486 -5.45 4.58 -5.89
C GLY A 486 -6.20 5.47 -4.90
N SER A 487 -6.68 6.63 -5.35
CA SER A 487 -7.55 7.48 -4.55
C SER A 487 -8.96 6.90 -4.48
N ARG A 488 -9.60 7.11 -3.33
CA ARG A 488 -10.98 6.72 -3.08
C ARG A 488 -11.76 7.93 -2.60
N LEU A 489 -12.83 8.26 -3.30
CA LEU A 489 -13.82 9.26 -2.88
C LEU A 489 -15.01 8.55 -2.23
N GLU A 490 -15.51 9.10 -1.14
CA GLU A 490 -16.63 8.55 -0.39
C GLU A 490 -17.58 9.67 0.05
N GLY A 491 -18.90 9.48 -0.13
CA GLY A 491 -19.92 10.42 0.29
C GLY A 491 -21.10 10.50 -0.67
N GLU A 492 -21.80 11.63 -0.69
CA GLU A 492 -23.01 11.83 -1.50
C GLU A 492 -22.68 12.24 -2.94
N PHE A 493 -23.12 11.44 -3.90
CA PHE A 493 -23.01 11.73 -5.33
C PHE A 493 -24.29 12.35 -5.87
N VAL A 494 -24.16 13.39 -6.67
CA VAL A 494 -25.25 14.00 -7.45
C VAL A 494 -24.80 14.05 -8.91
N GLN A 495 -25.52 13.34 -9.79
CA GLN A 495 -25.16 13.20 -11.21
C GLN A 495 -23.69 12.79 -11.46
N GLY A 496 -23.22 11.80 -10.71
CA GLY A 496 -21.88 11.21 -10.86
C GLY A 496 -20.76 12.04 -10.24
N LYS A 497 -21.07 13.13 -9.54
CA LYS A 497 -20.07 13.97 -8.86
C LYS A 497 -20.31 14.01 -7.36
N LEU A 498 -19.24 13.89 -6.59
CA LEU A 498 -19.26 14.05 -5.15
C LEU A 498 -19.62 15.50 -4.81
N ASN A 499 -20.64 15.66 -3.98
CA ASN A 499 -21.14 16.93 -3.48
C ASN A 499 -21.49 16.79 -1.99
N GLY A 500 -21.59 17.91 -1.28
CA GLY A 500 -21.89 17.88 0.14
C GLY A 500 -20.69 17.39 0.95
N HIS A 501 -20.90 16.63 2.03
CA HIS A 501 -19.80 16.13 2.84
C HIS A 501 -19.22 14.84 2.24
N GLY A 502 -17.90 14.72 2.24
CA GLY A 502 -17.23 13.52 1.78
C GLY A 502 -15.83 13.35 2.32
N LYS A 503 -15.23 12.21 1.97
CA LYS A 503 -13.87 11.83 2.31
C LYS A 503 -13.09 11.53 1.04
N LEU A 504 -11.85 12.00 0.97
CA LEU A 504 -10.87 11.62 -0.02
C LEU A 504 -9.76 10.84 0.66
N PHE A 505 -9.57 9.61 0.22
CA PHE A 505 -8.46 8.76 0.62
C PHE A 505 -7.44 8.68 -0.51
N MET A 506 -6.18 8.57 -0.14
CA MET A 506 -5.08 8.25 -1.03
C MET A 506 -4.29 7.10 -0.39
N ASP A 507 -4.15 5.97 -1.07
CA ASP A 507 -3.44 4.78 -0.57
C ASP A 507 -3.98 4.27 0.79
N GLY A 508 -5.31 4.33 0.96
CA GLY A 508 -5.99 3.94 2.20
C GLY A 508 -5.88 4.96 3.34
N ARG A 509 -5.11 6.04 3.20
CA ARG A 509 -5.01 7.13 4.18
C ARG A 509 -6.00 8.24 3.88
N LEU A 510 -6.64 8.78 4.92
CA LEU A 510 -7.48 9.96 4.80
C LEU A 510 -6.62 11.18 4.44
N LEU A 511 -6.86 11.79 3.28
CA LEU A 511 -6.18 13.00 2.81
C LEU A 511 -7.02 14.26 3.07
N TYR A 512 -8.33 14.13 2.90
CA TYR A 512 -9.27 15.21 3.15
C TYR A 512 -10.60 14.68 3.66
N GLU A 513 -11.17 15.38 4.64
CA GLU A 513 -12.54 15.22 5.11
C GLU A 513 -13.20 16.59 5.17
N GLY A 514 -14.35 16.75 4.51
CA GLY A 514 -15.09 17.99 4.54
C GLY A 514 -15.99 18.18 3.33
N GLY A 515 -16.25 19.44 2.99
CA GLY A 515 -17.16 19.77 1.89
C GLY A 515 -16.59 19.49 0.49
N PHE A 516 -17.47 19.07 -0.41
CA PHE A 516 -17.21 18.87 -1.82
C PHE A 516 -18.26 19.60 -2.66
N LYS A 517 -17.80 20.14 -3.79
CA LYS A 517 -18.65 20.66 -4.85
C LYS A 517 -18.08 20.21 -6.19
N ASP A 518 -18.87 19.47 -6.97
CA ASP A 518 -18.46 18.95 -8.27
C ASP A 518 -17.13 18.15 -8.25
N ASN A 519 -16.92 17.30 -7.24
CA ASN A 519 -15.67 16.56 -6.94
C ASN A 519 -14.48 17.42 -6.46
N ALA A 520 -14.60 18.73 -6.33
CA ALA A 520 -13.56 19.58 -5.77
C ALA A 520 -13.80 19.79 -4.27
N MET A 521 -12.73 19.75 -3.48
CA MET A 521 -12.75 20.19 -2.08
C MET A 521 -13.24 21.63 -2.03
N HIS A 522 -14.28 21.89 -1.25
CA HIS A 522 -14.96 23.18 -1.20
C HIS A 522 -15.70 23.37 0.13
N GLY A 523 -15.66 24.58 0.68
CA GLY A 523 -16.20 24.84 2.01
C GLY A 523 -15.16 24.59 3.09
N LYS A 524 -15.56 24.09 4.25
CA LYS A 524 -14.64 23.81 5.35
C LYS A 524 -14.26 22.33 5.33
N GLY A 525 -13.01 22.00 5.63
CA GLY A 525 -12.57 20.61 5.64
C GLY A 525 -11.09 20.43 5.88
N THR A 526 -10.75 19.40 6.65
CA THR A 526 -9.39 19.16 7.14
C THR A 526 -8.55 18.52 6.05
N ILE A 527 -7.37 19.09 5.75
CA ILE A 527 -6.37 18.47 4.89
C ILE A 527 -5.28 17.86 5.76
N TYR A 528 -5.09 16.55 5.63
CA TYR A 528 -4.06 15.80 6.33
C TYR A 528 -2.82 15.66 5.44
N PHE A 529 -1.68 16.19 5.88
CA PHE A 529 -0.43 16.01 5.17
C PHE A 529 0.28 14.76 5.68
N THR A 530 0.87 14.02 4.75
CA THR A 530 1.61 12.80 5.04
C THR A 530 2.88 12.98 5.87
N THR A 531 3.35 14.22 5.94
CA THR A 531 4.47 14.69 6.75
C THR A 531 4.08 14.95 8.21
N GLY A 532 2.78 14.91 8.53
CA GLY A 532 2.23 15.05 9.88
C GLY A 532 1.61 16.43 10.16
N GLU A 533 1.77 17.40 9.27
CA GLU A 533 1.03 18.66 9.31
C GLU A 533 -0.44 18.43 9.01
N ARG A 534 -1.28 19.37 9.45
CA ARG A 534 -2.68 19.45 9.00
C ARG A 534 -3.08 20.89 8.81
N TYR A 535 -3.87 21.12 7.76
CA TYR A 535 -4.54 22.39 7.52
C TYR A 535 -6.02 22.25 7.82
N VAL A 536 -6.51 23.36 8.33
CA VAL A 536 -7.72 23.46 9.07
C VAL A 536 -8.36 24.74 8.60
N GLY A 537 -9.38 24.72 7.75
CA GLY A 537 -10.03 25.95 7.34
C GLY A 537 -10.86 25.90 6.08
N GLU A 538 -11.07 27.08 5.54
CA GLU A 538 -11.83 27.31 4.32
C GLU A 538 -11.01 26.89 3.08
N ILE A 539 -11.67 26.18 2.17
CA ILE A 539 -11.12 25.66 0.92
C ILE A 539 -12.08 26.04 -0.21
N GLU A 540 -11.53 26.56 -1.29
CA GLU A 540 -12.27 26.89 -2.50
C GLU A 540 -11.62 26.22 -3.70
N HIS A 541 -12.32 25.27 -4.34
CA HIS A 541 -11.86 24.57 -5.55
C HIS A 541 -10.47 23.93 -5.37
N ASN A 542 -10.29 23.19 -4.28
CA ASN A 542 -9.04 22.54 -3.87
C ASN A 542 -7.91 23.48 -3.38
N VAL A 543 -8.19 24.77 -3.18
CA VAL A 543 -7.21 25.74 -2.68
C VAL A 543 -7.60 26.23 -1.29
N LYS A 544 -6.66 26.15 -0.32
CA LYS A 544 -6.82 26.74 1.02
C LYS A 544 -7.03 28.23 0.88
N LYS A 545 -8.09 28.81 1.43
CA LYS A 545 -8.41 30.22 1.23
C LYS A 545 -9.26 30.75 2.36
N GLY A 546 -8.87 31.85 2.97
CA GLY A 546 -9.63 32.46 4.06
C GLY A 546 -8.98 32.21 5.41
N HIS A 547 -9.76 32.12 6.48
CA HIS A 547 -9.21 31.87 7.81
C HIS A 547 -9.00 30.38 8.04
N GLY A 548 -7.86 30.04 8.64
CA GLY A 548 -7.55 28.68 9.02
C GLY A 548 -6.39 28.57 10.02
N ILE A 549 -6.18 27.34 10.47
CA ILE A 549 -5.07 26.97 11.35
C ILE A 549 -4.13 26.07 10.54
N VAL A 550 -2.84 26.30 10.69
CA VAL A 550 -1.80 25.41 10.14
C VAL A 550 -1.07 24.81 11.33
N TYR A 551 -1.16 23.49 11.47
CA TYR A 551 -0.40 22.73 12.46
C TYR A 551 0.88 22.22 11.80
N TYR A 552 2.03 22.63 12.33
CA TYR A 552 3.33 22.18 11.85
C TYR A 552 3.81 20.96 12.63
N ARG A 553 4.61 20.10 11.99
CA ARG A 553 5.15 18.88 12.61
C ARG A 553 5.98 19.13 13.87
N ASN A 554 6.63 20.28 13.93
CA ASN A 554 7.46 20.71 15.07
C ASN A 554 6.63 21.27 16.25
N GLY A 555 5.30 21.14 16.22
CA GLY A 555 4.41 21.63 17.28
C GLY A 555 4.09 23.13 17.19
N GLN A 556 4.67 23.85 16.22
CA GLN A 556 4.29 25.23 15.94
C GLN A 556 2.91 25.28 15.30
N ARG A 557 2.21 26.41 15.46
CA ARG A 557 0.99 26.66 14.70
C ARG A 557 0.86 28.10 14.26
N PHE A 558 0.19 28.27 13.14
CA PHE A 558 -0.29 29.57 12.67
C PHE A 558 -1.81 29.59 12.75
N GLU A 559 -2.38 30.69 13.23
CA GLU A 559 -3.82 30.94 13.26
C GLU A 559 -4.09 32.27 12.54
N GLY A 560 -4.77 32.23 11.39
CA GLY A 560 -5.02 33.46 10.65
C GLY A 560 -5.47 33.25 9.22
N LYS A 561 -5.33 34.30 8.42
CA LYS A 561 -5.69 34.29 7.01
C LYS A 561 -4.60 33.62 6.18
N VAL A 562 -5.01 32.63 5.40
CA VAL A 562 -4.20 31.84 4.49
C VAL A 562 -4.73 32.03 3.07
N ASP A 563 -3.82 32.26 2.13
CA ASP A 563 -4.10 32.20 0.69
C ASP A 563 -3.18 31.15 0.06
N ASN A 564 -3.75 29.98 -0.18
CA ASN A 564 -3.06 28.75 -0.56
C ASN A 564 -1.94 28.35 0.42
N GLN A 565 -0.68 28.42 -0.03
CA GLN A 565 0.50 28.14 0.81
C GLN A 565 1.06 29.41 1.47
N THR A 566 0.39 30.55 1.33
CA THR A 566 0.89 31.85 1.81
C THR A 566 0.15 32.32 3.05
N LEU A 567 0.89 32.60 4.11
CA LEU A 567 0.39 33.30 5.30
C LEU A 567 0.20 34.78 4.94
N VAL A 568 -0.96 35.34 5.30
CA VAL A 568 -1.29 36.75 5.00
C VAL A 568 -1.26 37.61 6.26
N GLU A 569 -2.06 37.25 7.26
CA GLU A 569 -2.13 37.93 8.55
C GLU A 569 -2.61 36.97 9.63
N GLY A 570 -2.08 37.05 10.84
CA GLY A 570 -2.47 36.16 11.91
C GLY A 570 -1.51 36.11 13.08
N LYS A 571 -1.67 35.06 13.88
CA LYS A 571 -0.88 34.75 15.07
C LYS A 571 0.00 33.54 14.82
N TYR A 572 1.26 33.64 15.23
CA TYR A 572 2.24 32.57 15.13
C TYR A 572 2.66 32.12 16.52
N PHE A 573 2.56 30.81 16.77
CA PHE A 573 2.81 30.21 18.07
C PHE A 573 4.00 29.24 18.00
N VAL A 574 4.84 29.30 19.04
CA VAL A 574 5.97 28.39 19.26
C VAL A 574 5.83 27.79 20.66
N SER A 575 5.72 26.46 20.75
CA SER A 575 5.48 25.75 22.02
C SER A 575 4.30 26.37 22.82
N ASP A 576 3.17 26.59 22.14
CA ASP A 576 1.95 27.25 22.62
C ASP A 576 2.08 28.73 23.06
N LYS A 577 3.28 29.32 23.00
CA LYS A 577 3.52 30.73 23.28
C LYS A 577 3.34 31.56 22.02
N LEU A 578 2.59 32.66 22.13
CA LEU A 578 2.45 33.63 21.04
C LEU A 578 3.83 34.28 20.80
N LEU A 579 4.42 34.06 19.62
CA LEU A 579 5.66 34.71 19.20
C LEU A 579 5.36 36.00 18.46
N PHE A 580 4.39 35.97 17.55
CA PHE A 580 4.12 37.09 16.66
C PHE A 580 2.64 37.21 16.32
N GLU A 581 2.17 38.45 16.21
CA GLU A 581 0.85 38.81 15.70
C GLU A 581 0.98 39.96 14.68
N GLY A 582 0.55 39.74 13.45
CA GLY A 582 0.62 40.75 12.39
C GLY A 582 0.56 40.17 10.98
N THR A 583 1.17 40.89 10.04
CA THR A 583 1.17 40.55 8.61
C THR A 583 2.39 39.75 8.20
N PHE A 584 2.21 38.95 7.15
CA PHE A 584 3.24 38.10 6.57
C PHE A 584 3.40 38.40 5.08
N LYS A 585 4.63 38.29 4.58
CA LYS A 585 4.98 38.43 3.16
C LYS A 585 5.94 37.31 2.77
N ASN A 586 5.60 36.55 1.72
CA ASN A 586 6.36 35.36 1.29
C ASN A 586 6.58 34.36 2.43
N ASN A 587 5.57 34.14 3.28
CA ASN A 587 5.70 33.34 4.50
C ASN A 587 6.84 33.84 5.39
N ARG A 588 6.97 35.15 5.59
CA ARG A 588 7.91 35.76 6.54
C ARG A 588 7.19 36.88 7.28
N ILE A 589 7.52 37.05 8.55
CA ILE A 589 7.01 38.14 9.37
C ILE A 589 7.34 39.48 8.68
N HIS A 590 6.35 40.34 8.53
CA HIS A 590 6.48 41.62 7.80
C HIS A 590 6.27 42.84 8.70
N GLU A 591 5.12 42.93 9.36
CA GLU A 591 4.78 44.05 10.25
C GLU A 591 3.84 43.57 11.34
N GLY A 592 4.13 43.89 12.61
CA GLY A 592 3.28 43.50 13.71
C GLY A 592 3.92 43.65 15.09
N THR A 593 3.41 42.86 16.03
CA THR A 593 3.90 42.78 17.40
C THR A 593 4.60 41.45 17.62
N MET A 594 5.83 41.49 18.10
CA MET A 594 6.60 40.33 18.54
C MET A 594 6.64 40.30 20.06
N TYR A 595 6.48 39.11 20.63
CA TYR A 595 6.37 38.87 22.05
C TYR A 595 7.54 38.01 22.54
N PHE A 596 8.15 38.39 23.66
CA PHE A 596 9.29 37.70 24.26
C PHE A 596 8.90 37.04 25.58
N SER A 597 9.63 35.99 25.96
CA SER A 597 9.34 35.20 27.17
C SER A 597 9.51 35.97 28.48
N ASN A 598 10.27 37.07 28.49
CA ASN A 598 10.39 37.98 29.64
C ASN A 598 9.26 39.01 29.75
N GLY A 599 8.28 38.98 28.83
CA GLY A 599 7.18 39.92 28.77
C GLY A 599 7.47 41.22 28.00
N ALA A 600 8.68 41.40 27.47
CA ALA A 600 8.96 42.49 26.54
C ALA A 600 8.21 42.26 25.21
N VAL A 601 7.96 43.35 24.48
CA VAL A 601 7.38 43.30 23.14
C VAL A 601 8.11 44.26 22.20
N TYR A 602 8.18 43.90 20.91
CA TYR A 602 8.58 44.80 19.83
C TYR A 602 7.38 45.10 18.94
N LYS A 603 7.13 46.37 18.65
CA LYS A 603 6.09 46.80 17.70
C LYS A 603 6.74 47.50 16.52
N GLY A 604 6.61 46.95 15.32
CA GLY A 604 7.21 47.56 14.13
C GLY A 604 7.27 46.66 12.90
N THR A 605 8.09 47.11 11.95
CA THR A 605 8.37 46.42 10.68
C THR A 605 9.56 45.47 10.79
N PHE A 606 9.62 44.46 9.93
CA PHE A 606 10.73 43.51 9.83
C PHE A 606 11.32 43.53 8.42
N VAL A 607 12.65 43.59 8.33
CA VAL A 607 13.40 43.60 7.06
C VAL A 607 14.43 42.50 7.13
N ASP A 608 14.42 41.59 6.15
CA ASP A 608 15.29 40.39 6.13
C ASP A 608 15.28 39.60 7.44
N GLN A 609 14.12 39.60 8.11
CA GLN A 609 13.89 38.95 9.41
C GLN A 609 14.71 39.53 10.57
N GLU A 610 15.10 40.80 10.46
CA GLU A 610 15.58 41.61 11.57
C GLU A 610 14.58 42.73 11.90
N PHE A 611 14.74 43.32 13.09
CA PHE A 611 13.94 44.46 13.51
C PHE A 611 14.22 45.67 12.62
N GLY A 612 13.19 46.16 11.93
CA GLY A 612 13.21 47.39 11.16
C GLY A 612 12.82 48.58 12.04
N LYS A 613 12.00 49.48 11.48
CA LYS A 613 11.46 50.63 12.23
C LYS A 613 10.43 50.15 13.25
N GLY A 614 10.65 50.46 14.53
CA GLY A 614 9.74 50.07 15.60
C GLY A 614 10.18 50.53 16.98
N THR A 615 9.51 50.03 18.02
CA THR A 615 9.77 50.36 19.42
C THR A 615 9.74 49.11 20.28
N PHE A 616 10.74 48.95 21.15
CA PHE A 616 10.75 47.93 22.20
C PHE A 616 10.09 48.47 23.47
N LEU A 617 9.25 47.65 24.09
CA LEU A 617 8.57 47.94 25.34
C LEU A 617 8.87 46.83 26.35
N ASP A 618 9.10 47.18 27.61
CA ASP A 618 9.18 46.20 28.69
C ASP A 618 7.80 45.63 29.07
N ALA A 619 7.77 44.70 30.03
CA ALA A 619 6.55 44.07 30.53
C ALA A 619 5.54 45.06 31.17
N GLN A 620 5.98 46.29 31.50
CA GLN A 620 5.13 47.36 32.02
C GLN A 620 4.71 48.37 30.92
N GLY A 621 5.10 48.13 29.67
CA GLY A 621 4.79 49.01 28.54
C GLY A 621 5.68 50.25 28.42
N ARG A 622 6.81 50.31 29.14
CA ARG A 622 7.77 51.43 29.05
C ARG A 622 8.75 51.17 27.92
N THR A 623 9.11 52.22 27.17
CA THR A 623 10.11 52.11 26.11
C THR A 623 11.47 51.73 26.69
N ILE A 624 12.11 50.74 26.05
CA ILE A 624 13.46 50.30 26.37
C ILE A 624 14.34 50.37 25.13
N ASP A 625 15.60 50.74 25.31
CA ASP A 625 16.61 50.68 24.27
C ASP A 625 17.45 49.40 24.46
N PRO A 626 17.49 48.48 23.47
CA PRO A 626 18.38 47.33 23.53
C PRO A 626 19.83 47.78 23.67
N ALA A 627 20.59 47.11 24.52
CA ALA A 627 21.97 47.46 24.82
C ALA A 627 22.87 47.30 23.59
N LYS A 628 23.67 48.34 23.31
CA LYS A 628 24.74 48.31 22.30
C LYS A 628 26.11 48.03 22.92
N ASP A 629 26.41 48.69 24.02
CA ASP A 629 27.65 48.49 24.78
C ASP A 629 27.35 48.52 26.28
N GLY A 630 27.98 47.64 27.05
CA GLY A 630 27.77 47.51 28.49
C GLY A 630 26.66 46.53 28.86
N LYS A 631 26.17 46.62 30.10
CA LYS A 631 25.17 45.68 30.64
C LYS A 631 23.76 46.03 30.19
N GLY A 632 23.01 45.07 29.66
CA GLY A 632 21.59 45.22 29.37
C GLY A 632 21.00 44.07 28.55
N PHE A 633 19.94 44.35 27.80
CA PHE A 633 19.18 43.35 27.04
C PHE A 633 19.45 43.44 25.53
N ARG A 634 19.53 42.28 24.88
CA ARG A 634 19.56 42.14 23.41
C ARG A 634 18.41 41.22 22.99
N PHE A 635 17.65 41.63 21.99
CA PHE A 635 16.54 40.83 21.44
C PHE A 635 16.87 40.38 20.02
N TYR A 636 16.30 39.24 19.62
CA TYR A 636 16.44 38.64 18.30
C TYR A 636 15.06 38.35 17.70
N ALA A 637 14.92 38.47 16.38
CA ALA A 637 13.61 38.35 15.74
C ALA A 637 13.01 36.94 15.89
N ASN A 638 13.81 35.89 16.08
CA ASN A 638 13.30 34.54 16.36
C ASN A 638 12.60 34.40 17.74
N GLY A 639 12.55 35.47 18.53
CA GLY A 639 11.96 35.50 19.88
C GLY A 639 12.97 35.25 21.00
N ASP A 640 14.23 34.96 20.65
CA ASP A 640 15.29 34.80 21.64
C ASP A 640 15.73 36.16 22.19
N TRP A 641 16.32 36.15 23.38
CA TRP A 641 16.88 37.36 23.99
C TRP A 641 18.04 37.05 24.93
N TYR A 642 18.92 38.02 25.13
CA TYR A 642 20.10 37.91 25.98
C TYR A 642 20.10 39.01 27.05
N GLU A 643 20.54 38.68 28.25
CA GLU A 643 20.85 39.60 29.34
C GLU A 643 22.30 39.44 29.80
N GLY A 644 23.06 40.53 29.78
CA GLY A 644 24.46 40.49 30.20
C GLY A 644 25.29 41.61 29.61
N GLU A 645 26.60 41.39 29.55
CA GLU A 645 27.56 42.32 28.99
C GLU A 645 27.53 42.25 27.45
N THR A 646 27.46 43.42 26.80
CA THR A 646 27.43 43.55 25.34
C THR A 646 28.55 44.47 24.86
N ALA A 647 29.05 44.21 23.65
CA ALA A 647 29.94 45.12 22.94
C ALA A 647 29.61 45.10 21.45
N ALA A 648 29.52 46.28 20.83
CA ALA A 648 29.10 46.46 19.44
C ALA A 648 27.74 45.80 19.09
N GLY A 649 26.83 45.69 20.07
CA GLY A 649 25.50 45.12 19.91
C GLY A 649 25.42 43.60 20.05
N GLU A 650 26.52 42.93 20.41
CA GLU A 650 26.57 41.47 20.56
C GLU A 650 27.01 41.04 21.97
N PRO A 651 26.60 39.83 22.43
CA PRO A 651 27.01 39.28 23.73
C PRO A 651 28.55 39.21 23.89
N ASN A 652 29.09 39.91 24.88
CA ASN A 652 30.53 39.99 25.10
C ASN A 652 30.84 40.17 26.59
N GLY A 653 31.22 39.07 27.25
CA GLY A 653 31.36 38.97 28.71
C GLY A 653 30.42 37.92 29.30
N GLN A 654 30.06 38.07 30.58
CA GLN A 654 29.13 37.14 31.25
C GLN A 654 27.67 37.49 30.96
N GLY A 655 26.83 36.48 30.71
CA GLY A 655 25.38 36.68 30.62
C GLY A 655 24.56 35.41 30.46
N ILE A 656 23.28 35.60 30.16
CA ILE A 656 22.27 34.54 29.97
C ILE A 656 21.54 34.79 28.65
N TYR A 657 21.55 33.80 27.77
CA TYR A 657 20.81 33.78 26.50
C TYR A 657 19.56 32.92 26.67
N HIS A 658 18.37 33.42 26.39
CA HIS A 658 17.07 32.76 26.57
C HIS A 658 16.43 32.44 25.21
N ILE A 659 15.91 31.22 25.07
CA ILE A 659 15.33 30.72 23.81
C ILE A 659 13.80 30.79 23.87
N MET A 660 13.13 31.23 22.79
CA MET A 660 11.67 31.43 22.79
C MET A 660 10.87 30.15 23.07
N ALA A 661 11.23 29.06 22.38
CA ALA A 661 10.58 27.75 22.55
C ALA A 661 10.69 27.30 24.03
N GLY A 662 11.87 27.49 24.59
CA GLY A 662 12.21 27.38 26.00
C GLY A 662 13.69 27.05 26.15
N GLY A 663 14.23 27.19 27.35
CA GLY A 663 15.63 26.93 27.64
C GLY A 663 16.49 28.19 27.65
N ARG A 664 17.73 28.03 28.13
CA ARG A 664 18.67 29.13 28.29
C ARG A 664 20.12 28.67 28.30
N VAL A 665 21.04 29.57 27.98
CA VAL A 665 22.48 29.34 28.02
C VAL A 665 23.09 30.38 28.93
N GLU A 666 23.80 29.94 29.97
CA GLU A 666 24.48 30.79 30.95
C GLU A 666 26.00 30.68 30.75
N GLY A 667 26.70 31.81 30.74
CA GLY A 667 28.17 31.81 30.81
C GLY A 667 28.84 32.92 30.02
N SER A 668 30.00 32.59 29.46
CA SER A 668 30.93 33.54 28.87
C SER A 668 30.75 33.64 27.35
N PHE A 669 30.63 34.85 26.83
CA PHE A 669 30.47 35.12 25.40
C PHE A 669 31.58 36.04 24.89
N LEU A 670 32.03 35.84 23.65
CA LEU A 670 32.98 36.71 22.98
C LEU A 670 32.48 37.04 21.57
N GLY A 671 32.22 38.32 21.35
CA GLY A 671 31.70 38.84 20.09
C GLY A 671 30.26 38.43 19.79
N GLY A 672 29.63 37.60 20.63
CA GLY A 672 28.32 36.93 20.51
C GLY A 672 28.41 35.40 20.36
N MET A 673 29.61 34.82 20.30
CA MET A 673 29.87 33.38 20.34
C MET A 673 30.02 32.91 21.78
N MET A 674 29.58 31.68 22.06
CA MET A 674 29.93 30.99 23.30
C MET A 674 31.44 30.80 23.40
N ASN A 675 32.06 31.23 24.50
CA ASN A 675 33.51 31.19 24.66
C ASN A 675 33.92 31.19 26.14
N GLY A 676 34.56 30.13 26.61
CA GLY A 676 34.86 29.91 28.03
C GLY A 676 33.90 28.91 28.67
N GLU A 677 33.64 29.04 29.97
CA GLU A 677 32.71 28.14 30.68
C GLU A 677 31.26 28.49 30.32
N ILE A 678 30.48 27.47 29.94
CA ILE A 678 29.08 27.56 29.48
C ILE A 678 28.24 26.49 30.17
N LYS A 679 26.98 26.83 30.46
CA LYS A 679 25.91 25.91 30.86
C LYS A 679 24.70 26.08 29.96
N GLU A 680 24.23 25.01 29.34
CA GLU A 680 23.02 24.99 28.50
C GLU A 680 21.88 24.31 29.26
N TYR A 681 20.67 24.85 29.17
CA TYR A 681 19.47 24.36 29.84
C TYR A 681 18.30 24.22 28.85
N ASN A 682 17.50 23.17 29.01
CA ASN A 682 16.32 22.89 28.19
C ASN A 682 15.08 23.70 28.60
N GLU A 683 13.96 23.49 27.89
CA GLU A 683 12.68 24.17 28.13
C GLU A 683 12.11 24.00 29.55
N GLU A 684 12.42 22.87 30.20
CA GLU A 684 12.03 22.57 31.59
C GLU A 684 13.02 23.14 32.62
N GLY A 685 14.09 23.80 32.18
CA GLY A 685 15.15 24.35 33.02
C GLY A 685 16.16 23.31 33.53
N LYS A 686 16.20 22.12 32.92
CA LYS A 686 17.20 21.08 33.24
C LYS A 686 18.48 21.33 32.44
N LEU A 687 19.63 21.14 33.09
CA LEU A 687 20.95 21.27 32.49
C LEU A 687 21.13 20.20 31.40
N GLU A 688 21.52 20.60 30.19
CA GLU A 688 21.83 19.74 29.03
C GLU A 688 23.33 19.67 28.75
N PHE A 689 24.09 20.71 29.09
CA PHE A 689 25.54 20.71 28.93
C PHE A 689 26.20 21.63 29.96
N GLU A 690 27.33 21.22 30.51
CA GLU A 690 28.28 22.10 31.21
C GLU A 690 29.70 21.84 30.72
N GLY A 691 30.43 22.87 30.31
CA GLY A 691 31.79 22.70 29.85
C GLY A 691 32.36 23.91 29.13
N ARG A 692 33.55 23.71 28.56
CA ARG A 692 34.27 24.79 27.89
C ARG A 692 33.91 24.90 26.41
N TYR A 693 33.85 26.14 25.95
CA TYR A 693 33.74 26.53 24.56
C TYR A 693 34.97 27.33 24.13
N ALA A 694 35.37 27.17 22.87
CA ALA A 694 36.32 28.01 22.18
C ALA A 694 35.83 28.23 20.75
N ASP A 695 35.83 29.48 20.28
CA ASP A 695 35.36 29.86 18.94
C ASP A 695 33.95 29.34 18.60
N GLY A 696 33.04 29.32 19.60
CA GLY A 696 31.66 28.86 19.42
C GLY A 696 31.49 27.34 19.42
N GLU A 697 32.55 26.55 19.61
CA GLU A 697 32.49 25.09 19.65
C GLU A 697 32.91 24.51 21.01
N ARG A 698 32.26 23.41 21.42
CA ARG A 698 32.64 22.66 22.62
C ARG A 698 34.10 22.21 22.51
N SER A 699 34.90 22.50 23.52
CA SER A 699 36.34 22.19 23.56
C SER A 699 36.79 21.88 24.99
N GLY A 700 37.86 21.10 25.15
CA GLY A 700 38.36 20.73 26.48
C GLY A 700 37.40 19.80 27.22
N SER A 701 37.33 19.88 28.55
CA SER A 701 36.44 19.01 29.34
C SER A 701 34.99 19.52 29.33
N GLY A 702 34.04 18.60 29.20
CA GLY A 702 32.62 18.90 29.34
C GLY A 702 31.80 17.70 29.80
N LYS A 703 30.58 17.99 30.24
CA LYS A 703 29.54 17.03 30.58
C LYS A 703 28.26 17.36 29.82
N GLU A 704 27.67 16.34 29.22
CA GLU A 704 26.39 16.43 28.50
C GLU A 704 25.35 15.61 29.25
N TYR A 705 24.10 16.09 29.26
CA TYR A 705 22.96 15.50 29.94
C TYR A 705 21.80 15.30 28.98
N ASN A 706 20.84 14.45 29.35
CA ASN A 706 19.61 14.25 28.58
C ASN A 706 18.49 15.20 29.03
N MET A 707 17.33 15.11 28.38
CA MET A 707 16.13 15.91 28.72
C MET A 707 15.60 15.67 30.15
N GLU A 708 16.01 14.59 30.82
CA GLU A 708 15.69 14.30 32.23
C GLU A 708 16.75 14.83 33.22
N GLY A 709 17.83 15.42 32.73
CA GLY A 709 18.97 15.88 33.53
C GLY A 709 19.93 14.76 33.97
N LYS A 710 19.87 13.58 33.33
CA LYS A 710 20.81 12.47 33.54
C LYS A 710 22.03 12.64 32.66
N LEU A 711 23.22 12.39 33.22
CA LEU A 711 24.49 12.45 32.51
C LEU A 711 24.45 11.47 31.31
N ARG A 712 24.84 11.96 30.12
CA ARG A 712 24.97 11.23 28.86
C ARG A 712 26.41 11.07 28.41
N TYR A 713 27.25 12.04 28.72
CA TYR A 713 28.67 12.00 28.41
C TYR A 713 29.47 12.82 29.42
N GLU A 714 30.64 12.33 29.81
CA GLU A 714 31.68 13.13 30.47
C GLU A 714 33.02 12.84 29.78
N GLY A 715 33.75 13.87 29.38
CA GLY A 715 35.02 13.67 28.69
C GLY A 715 35.53 14.88 27.92
N GLY A 716 36.49 14.62 27.03
CA GLY A 716 37.13 15.63 26.20
C GLY A 716 36.32 15.97 24.95
N TYR A 717 36.39 17.24 24.55
CA TYR A 717 35.85 17.78 23.32
C TYR A 717 36.97 18.44 22.51
N GLN A 718 36.91 18.25 21.20
CA GLN A 718 37.73 18.95 20.22
C GLN A 718 36.88 19.27 19.00
N ALA A 719 36.81 20.55 18.63
CA ALA A 719 35.97 21.04 17.53
C ALA A 719 34.52 20.52 17.60
N GLY A 720 33.88 20.65 18.77
CA GLY A 720 32.50 20.21 19.01
C GLY A 720 32.29 18.70 19.16
N LYS A 721 33.32 17.87 18.94
CA LYS A 721 33.21 16.40 18.93
C LYS A 721 33.89 15.77 20.13
N HIS A 722 33.34 14.64 20.61
CA HIS A 722 33.98 13.81 21.64
C HIS A 722 35.38 13.39 21.18
N SER A 723 36.38 13.60 22.03
CA SER A 723 37.79 13.34 21.74
C SER A 723 38.55 12.96 23.01
N GLY A 724 39.57 12.12 22.87
CA GLY A 724 40.38 11.63 23.98
C GLY A 724 39.60 10.68 24.88
N GLN A 725 39.93 10.65 26.17
CA GLN A 725 39.27 9.76 27.13
C GLN A 725 37.89 10.32 27.52
N GLY A 726 36.88 9.45 27.53
CA GLY A 726 35.53 9.83 27.96
C GLY A 726 34.67 8.64 28.38
N LYS A 727 33.54 8.96 28.99
CA LYS A 727 32.50 8.01 29.35
C LYS A 727 31.18 8.44 28.74
N GLU A 728 30.47 7.50 28.15
CA GLU A 728 29.13 7.69 27.59
C GLU A 728 28.11 6.87 28.41
N TYR A 729 26.91 7.41 28.59
CA TYR A 729 25.85 6.86 29.44
C TYR A 729 24.55 6.70 28.64
N ASP A 730 23.65 5.86 29.12
CA ASP A 730 22.32 5.67 28.56
C ASP A 730 21.35 6.77 29.02
N TRP A 731 20.10 6.69 28.57
CA TRP A 731 19.07 7.67 28.93
C TRP A 731 18.67 7.63 30.41
N GLN A 732 19.02 6.58 31.16
CA GLN A 732 18.75 6.47 32.59
C GLN A 732 19.95 6.96 33.43
N GLY A 733 21.08 7.25 32.78
CA GLY A 733 22.35 7.63 33.41
C GLY A 733 23.24 6.44 33.77
N ASN A 734 22.99 5.25 33.23
CA ASN A 734 23.87 4.10 33.40
C ASN A 734 25.05 4.17 32.43
N LEU A 735 26.26 3.84 32.89
CA LEU A 735 27.46 3.82 32.06
C LEU A 735 27.27 2.85 30.89
N ARG A 736 27.46 3.32 29.64
CA ARG A 736 27.40 2.53 28.41
C ARG A 736 28.75 2.31 27.76
N TYR A 737 29.67 3.24 27.92
CA TYR A 737 30.99 3.11 27.35
C TYR A 737 32.00 3.88 28.18
N SER A 738 33.19 3.33 28.34
CA SER A 738 34.35 4.02 28.90
C SER A 738 35.55 3.71 28.03
N GLY A 739 36.18 4.73 27.45
CA GLY A 739 37.33 4.53 26.57
C GLY A 739 37.65 5.75 25.72
N GLU A 740 38.40 5.50 24.66
CA GLU A 740 38.92 6.54 23.77
C GLU A 740 37.92 6.94 22.66
N PHE A 741 37.88 8.24 22.39
CA PHE A 741 37.09 8.87 21.33
C PHE A 741 38.02 9.61 20.37
N LYS A 742 37.68 9.55 19.08
CA LYS A 742 38.30 10.34 18.03
C LYS A 742 37.23 10.79 17.04
N ASP A 743 37.20 12.07 16.71
CA ASP A 743 36.24 12.67 15.77
C ASP A 743 34.76 12.33 16.08
N GLY A 744 34.40 12.25 17.37
CA GLY A 744 33.02 11.99 17.81
C GLY A 744 32.60 10.52 17.73
N THR A 745 33.54 9.61 17.48
CA THR A 745 33.30 8.17 17.42
C THR A 745 34.23 7.43 18.38
N ARG A 746 33.73 6.34 18.98
CA ARG A 746 34.52 5.45 19.82
C ARG A 746 35.61 4.82 18.95
N ASN A 747 36.86 5.02 19.34
CA ASN A 747 38.04 4.65 18.57
C ASN A 747 39.18 4.34 19.54
N GLY A 748 39.93 3.28 19.31
CA GLY A 748 40.96 2.84 20.25
C GLY A 748 40.44 1.83 21.27
N GLN A 749 41.02 1.78 22.47
CA GLN A 749 40.63 0.82 23.50
C GLN A 749 39.45 1.33 24.32
N GLY A 750 38.52 0.43 24.66
CA GLY A 750 37.43 0.76 25.57
C GLY A 750 36.59 -0.43 26.01
N THR A 751 35.65 -0.14 26.90
CA THR A 751 34.66 -1.09 27.40
C THR A 751 33.26 -0.58 27.07
N GLU A 752 32.47 -1.34 26.31
CA GLU A 752 31.04 -1.08 26.11
C GLU A 752 30.23 -1.92 27.11
N TYR A 753 29.34 -1.26 27.84
CA TYR A 753 28.34 -1.83 28.71
C TYR A 753 26.97 -1.67 28.05
N ARG A 754 26.25 -2.77 27.85
CA ARG A 754 24.92 -2.75 27.27
C ARG A 754 23.86 -2.99 28.35
N LYS A 755 22.64 -2.52 28.07
CA LYS A 755 21.47 -2.53 28.98
C LYS A 755 21.10 -3.95 29.45
N ASP A 756 21.49 -4.95 28.67
CA ASP A 756 21.35 -6.39 28.89
C ASP A 756 22.59 -7.00 29.56
N LYS A 757 23.33 -6.28 30.41
CA LYS A 757 24.58 -6.77 31.06
C LYS A 757 25.65 -7.29 30.08
N THR A 758 25.46 -7.15 28.77
CA THR A 758 26.46 -7.54 27.78
C THR A 758 27.63 -6.57 27.90
N VAL A 759 28.84 -7.11 28.02
CA VAL A 759 30.05 -6.32 28.18
C VAL A 759 31.03 -6.67 27.08
N TYR A 760 31.43 -5.69 26.28
CA TYR A 760 32.55 -5.82 25.36
C TYR A 760 33.75 -5.07 25.91
N GLU A 761 34.90 -5.74 25.93
CA GLU A 761 36.19 -5.14 26.26
C GLU A 761 37.16 -5.39 25.10
N GLY A 762 37.67 -4.33 24.47
CA GLY A 762 38.59 -4.47 23.34
C GLY A 762 38.71 -3.22 22.48
N GLY A 763 39.19 -3.44 21.25
CA GLY A 763 39.43 -2.38 20.28
C GLY A 763 38.17 -1.90 19.55
N PHE A 764 38.14 -0.61 19.23
CA PHE A 764 37.11 0.04 18.44
C PHE A 764 37.69 0.78 17.24
N ARG A 765 36.98 0.72 16.11
CA ARG A 765 37.19 1.59 14.94
C ARG A 765 35.85 2.10 14.45
N ASP A 766 35.67 3.42 14.43
CA ASP A 766 34.43 4.08 14.00
C ASP A 766 33.16 3.49 14.65
N ARG A 767 33.21 3.33 15.99
CA ARG A 767 32.16 2.73 16.84
C ARG A 767 32.00 1.21 16.75
N LEU A 768 32.64 0.53 15.78
CA LEU A 768 32.53 -0.92 15.62
C LEU A 768 33.66 -1.63 16.38
N TYR A 769 33.37 -2.81 16.91
CA TYR A 769 34.38 -3.69 17.48
C TYR A 769 35.40 -4.06 16.41
N HIS A 770 36.69 -3.88 16.73
CA HIS A 770 37.76 -4.12 15.78
C HIS A 770 39.05 -4.54 16.50
N GLY A 771 39.72 -5.57 15.98
CA GLY A 771 40.90 -6.15 16.61
C GLY A 771 40.53 -7.15 17.71
N GLN A 772 41.41 -7.35 18.68
CA GLN A 772 41.19 -8.31 19.76
C GLN A 772 40.16 -7.79 20.77
N GLY A 773 39.25 -8.67 21.20
CA GLY A 773 38.29 -8.33 22.24
C GLY A 773 37.64 -9.54 22.90
N LYS A 774 36.92 -9.25 23.99
CA LYS A 774 36.10 -10.19 24.72
C LYS A 774 34.68 -9.64 24.79
N LEU A 775 33.71 -10.42 24.34
CA LEU A 775 32.30 -10.13 24.53
C LEU A 775 31.72 -11.09 25.56
N THR A 776 31.07 -10.55 26.57
CA THR A 776 30.25 -11.28 27.55
C THR A 776 28.80 -11.01 27.24
N PHE A 777 28.00 -12.03 26.96
CA PHE A 777 26.58 -11.92 26.62
C PHE A 777 25.71 -11.80 27.89
N PHE A 778 24.44 -11.39 27.74
CA PHE A 778 23.48 -11.25 28.85
C PHE A 778 23.35 -12.49 29.74
N ASN A 779 23.42 -13.67 29.13
CA ASN A 779 23.31 -14.95 29.83
C ASN A 779 24.60 -15.36 30.56
N GLY A 780 25.67 -14.56 30.46
CA GLY A 780 27.00 -14.83 31.03
C GLY A 780 27.94 -15.59 30.10
N ASP A 781 27.46 -16.11 28.97
CA ASP A 781 28.30 -16.75 27.95
C ASP A 781 29.34 -15.74 27.44
N THR A 782 30.46 -16.22 26.93
CA THR A 782 31.53 -15.36 26.42
C THR A 782 31.98 -15.78 25.04
N TYR A 783 32.39 -14.80 24.24
CA TYR A 783 33.22 -14.96 23.06
C TYR A 783 34.54 -14.23 23.28
N THR A 784 35.66 -14.90 23.02
CA THR A 784 36.99 -14.26 22.99
C THR A 784 37.65 -14.52 21.65
N GLY A 785 38.09 -13.47 20.97
CA GLY A 785 38.70 -13.59 19.65
C GLY A 785 38.86 -12.26 18.91
N GLU A 786 39.15 -12.37 17.62
CA GLU A 786 39.31 -11.23 16.72
C GLU A 786 37.94 -10.70 16.27
N PHE A 787 37.83 -9.39 16.11
CA PHE A 787 36.66 -8.68 15.61
C PHE A 787 37.01 -7.87 14.36
N ASP A 788 36.18 -7.95 13.33
CA ASP A 788 36.25 -7.06 12.17
C ASP A 788 34.88 -6.47 11.84
N GLN A 789 34.82 -5.13 11.77
CA GLN A 789 33.59 -4.36 11.59
C GLN A 789 32.40 -4.84 12.45
N GLY A 790 32.65 -5.17 13.72
CA GLY A 790 31.63 -5.64 14.66
C GLY A 790 31.31 -7.14 14.59
N LYS A 791 31.94 -7.90 13.68
CA LYS A 791 31.74 -9.36 13.53
C LYS A 791 32.87 -10.12 14.20
N TYR A 792 32.50 -11.17 14.94
CA TYR A 792 33.42 -12.17 15.49
C TYR A 792 34.13 -12.93 14.36
N GLY A 793 35.44 -13.13 14.48
CA GLY A 793 36.22 -13.95 13.55
C GLY A 793 35.99 -15.45 13.77
N GLU A 794 36.24 -16.24 12.71
CA GLU A 794 36.06 -17.71 12.69
C GLU A 794 36.97 -18.47 13.68
N ARG A 795 37.99 -17.80 14.24
CA ARG A 795 39.01 -18.38 15.12
C ARG A 795 38.79 -18.10 16.61
N GLY A 796 37.65 -17.55 17.00
CA GLY A 796 37.35 -17.27 18.41
C GLY A 796 36.59 -18.39 19.11
N THR A 797 36.61 -18.36 20.44
CA THR A 797 36.06 -19.43 21.29
C THR A 797 34.79 -18.94 22.00
N PHE A 798 33.70 -19.71 21.89
CA PHE A 798 32.49 -19.53 22.69
C PHE A 798 32.55 -20.38 23.96
N ALA A 799 32.18 -19.80 25.09
CA ALA A 799 32.02 -20.51 26.36
C ALA A 799 30.70 -20.12 27.03
N ASP A 800 30.09 -21.03 27.77
CA ASP A 800 28.90 -20.75 28.57
C ASP A 800 29.24 -19.88 29.78
N SER A 801 28.21 -19.47 30.53
CA SER A 801 28.35 -18.66 31.75
C SER A 801 29.20 -19.28 32.86
N SER A 802 29.49 -20.58 32.79
CA SER A 802 30.41 -21.27 33.70
C SER A 802 31.85 -21.33 33.17
N GLY A 803 32.07 -20.88 31.93
CA GLY A 803 33.35 -20.93 31.22
C GLY A 803 33.57 -22.20 30.40
N LYS A 804 32.55 -23.05 30.22
CA LYS A 804 32.66 -24.30 29.44
C LYS A 804 32.42 -24.04 27.95
N ALA A 805 33.29 -24.56 27.09
CA ALA A 805 33.18 -24.36 25.64
C ALA A 805 31.86 -24.88 25.03
N ILE A 806 31.27 -24.10 24.12
CA ILE A 806 30.03 -24.46 23.38
C ILE A 806 30.37 -24.65 21.89
N ALA A 807 29.80 -25.67 21.25
CA ALA A 807 29.94 -25.90 19.81
C ALA A 807 29.05 -24.93 18.99
N ASN A 808 29.67 -24.24 18.02
CA ASN A 808 28.99 -23.40 17.05
C ASN A 808 28.54 -24.26 15.84
N GLY A 809 27.23 -24.31 15.56
CA GLY A 809 26.65 -25.10 14.46
C GLY A 809 26.50 -26.60 14.74
N ALA A 810 25.92 -26.98 15.88
CA ALA A 810 25.69 -28.39 16.21
C ALA A 810 24.73 -29.07 15.22
N ASP A 811 25.13 -30.20 14.65
CA ASP A 811 24.26 -31.01 13.77
C ASP A 811 23.16 -31.76 14.52
N GLN A 812 23.39 -32.10 15.79
CA GLN A 812 22.48 -32.82 16.67
C GLN A 812 22.60 -32.31 18.11
N GLY A 813 21.49 -32.29 18.84
CA GLY A 813 21.46 -31.88 20.25
C GLY A 813 21.52 -30.37 20.45
N THR A 814 21.95 -29.91 21.62
CA THR A 814 21.95 -28.47 21.93
C THR A 814 23.20 -27.79 21.38
N GLY A 815 23.00 -26.67 20.69
CA GLY A 815 24.10 -25.86 20.17
C GLY A 815 23.75 -24.37 20.10
N VAL A 816 24.67 -23.60 19.55
CA VAL A 816 24.45 -22.19 19.20
C VAL A 816 24.70 -22.05 17.70
N TYR A 817 23.83 -21.32 17.00
CA TYR A 817 24.02 -20.98 15.60
C TYR A 817 23.70 -19.50 15.38
N ARG A 818 24.59 -18.79 14.70
CA ARG A 818 24.38 -17.39 14.33
C ARG A 818 24.05 -17.29 12.85
N PHE A 819 22.92 -16.66 12.55
CA PHE A 819 22.48 -16.39 11.19
C PHE A 819 23.23 -15.21 10.58
N ALA A 820 23.23 -15.14 9.24
CA ALA A 820 23.90 -14.08 8.49
C ALA A 820 23.36 -12.67 8.79
N ASP A 821 22.10 -12.57 9.26
CA ASP A 821 21.46 -11.33 9.71
C ASP A 821 21.89 -10.87 11.12
N GLY A 822 22.73 -11.67 11.78
CA GLY A 822 23.26 -11.41 13.10
C GLY A 822 22.44 -12.00 14.25
N THR A 823 21.26 -12.57 13.98
CA THR A 823 20.47 -13.25 15.02
C THR A 823 21.16 -14.52 15.50
N ILE A 824 20.99 -14.86 16.78
CA ILE A 824 21.59 -16.05 17.40
C ILE A 824 20.45 -16.96 17.84
N TYR A 825 20.50 -18.23 17.44
CA TYR A 825 19.68 -19.28 18.02
C TYR A 825 20.50 -20.13 18.98
N LYS A 826 19.97 -20.33 20.19
CA LYS A 826 20.47 -21.26 21.20
C LYS A 826 19.35 -22.25 21.49
N GLY A 827 19.58 -23.51 21.19
CA GLY A 827 18.53 -24.51 21.36
C GLY A 827 18.91 -25.84 20.74
N GLU A 828 17.89 -26.68 20.58
CA GLU A 828 18.04 -28.01 20.03
C GLU A 828 18.14 -27.97 18.49
N PHE A 829 18.98 -28.85 17.95
CA PHE A 829 19.19 -29.11 16.53
C PHE A 829 18.92 -30.58 16.22
N GLN A 830 18.30 -30.82 15.07
CA GLN A 830 18.15 -32.15 14.47
C GLN A 830 18.53 -32.06 12.99
N GLY A 831 19.64 -32.70 12.60
CA GLY A 831 20.17 -32.64 11.23
C GLY A 831 20.60 -31.24 10.81
N GLY A 832 21.16 -30.46 11.73
CA GLY A 832 21.56 -29.06 11.50
C GLY A 832 20.40 -28.06 11.42
N VAL A 833 19.15 -28.51 11.59
CA VAL A 833 17.94 -27.67 11.56
C VAL A 833 17.44 -27.41 12.99
N ARG A 834 17.00 -26.17 13.28
CA ARG A 834 16.39 -25.81 14.57
C ARG A 834 15.13 -26.65 14.81
N GLN A 835 15.08 -27.31 15.96
CA GLN A 835 14.01 -28.22 16.35
C GLN A 835 13.81 -28.09 17.87
N GLY A 836 12.65 -28.49 18.40
CA GLY A 836 12.45 -28.59 19.85
C GLY A 836 12.43 -27.23 20.52
N ARG A 837 12.96 -27.12 21.74
CA ARG A 837 12.98 -25.84 22.48
C ARG A 837 14.20 -25.02 22.11
N GLY A 838 13.98 -23.72 21.95
CA GLY A 838 15.08 -22.80 21.69
C GLY A 838 14.74 -21.35 21.98
N GLU A 839 15.80 -20.56 21.98
CA GLU A 839 15.79 -19.13 22.19
C GLU A 839 16.47 -18.48 20.99
N THR A 840 15.80 -17.51 20.37
CA THR A 840 16.39 -16.66 19.35
C THR A 840 16.64 -15.28 19.95
N TYR A 841 17.82 -14.75 19.70
CA TYR A 841 18.30 -13.46 20.14
C TYR A 841 18.59 -12.57 18.92
N ASN A 842 18.34 -11.28 19.05
CA ASN A 842 18.67 -10.29 18.03
C ASN A 842 20.19 -10.09 17.91
N GLU A 843 20.63 -9.35 16.89
CA GLU A 843 22.05 -9.01 16.65
C GLU A 843 22.74 -8.39 17.87
N ASP A 844 21.99 -7.60 18.65
CA ASP A 844 22.46 -6.90 19.83
C ASP A 844 22.50 -7.76 21.09
N GLY A 845 21.96 -8.99 21.05
CA GLY A 845 21.89 -9.93 22.17
C GLY A 845 20.55 -9.95 22.92
N THR A 846 19.59 -9.08 22.56
CA THR A 846 18.26 -9.07 23.20
C THR A 846 17.45 -10.32 22.83
N LEU A 847 16.74 -10.91 23.79
CA LEU A 847 15.88 -12.06 23.53
C LEU A 847 14.76 -11.61 22.58
N ASN A 848 14.64 -12.27 21.43
CA ASN A 848 13.60 -12.00 20.44
C ASN A 848 12.42 -12.96 20.65
N HIS A 849 12.72 -14.24 20.82
CA HIS A 849 11.72 -15.28 20.95
C HIS A 849 12.23 -16.43 21.81
N ARG A 850 11.35 -16.97 22.65
CA ARG A 850 11.56 -18.22 23.38
C ARG A 850 10.34 -19.11 23.20
N GLY A 851 10.56 -20.32 22.70
CA GLY A 851 9.45 -21.22 22.42
C GLY A 851 9.88 -22.48 21.69
N GLU A 852 8.88 -23.13 21.11
CA GLU A 852 9.04 -24.36 20.34
C GLU A 852 9.34 -24.06 18.86
N TYR A 853 10.20 -24.89 18.28
CA TYR A 853 10.62 -24.85 16.88
C TYR A 853 10.37 -26.19 16.20
N ARG A 854 9.91 -26.14 14.96
CA ARG A 854 9.73 -27.31 14.10
C ARG A 854 10.22 -26.99 12.70
N ALA A 855 11.11 -27.82 12.16
CA ALA A 855 11.67 -27.65 10.82
C ALA A 855 12.22 -26.23 10.58
N GLY A 856 12.88 -25.65 11.58
CA GLY A 856 13.51 -24.35 11.47
C GLY A 856 12.63 -23.14 11.79
N LYS A 857 11.33 -23.30 12.03
CA LYS A 857 10.37 -22.20 12.27
C LYS A 857 9.76 -22.24 13.66
N ARG A 858 9.31 -21.10 14.18
CA ARG A 858 8.52 -21.03 15.43
C ARG A 858 7.21 -21.77 15.22
N SER A 859 6.96 -22.76 16.05
CA SER A 859 5.78 -23.62 15.94
C SER A 859 5.48 -24.26 17.30
N GLY A 860 4.25 -24.11 17.78
CA GLY A 860 3.86 -24.48 19.13
C GLY A 860 3.72 -23.24 20.03
N PHE A 861 3.84 -23.41 21.34
CA PHE A 861 3.68 -22.29 22.26
C PHE A 861 4.99 -21.49 22.41
N GLY A 862 4.90 -20.17 22.45
CA GLY A 862 6.07 -19.31 22.63
C GLY A 862 5.75 -17.89 23.07
N GLN A 863 6.80 -17.18 23.47
CA GLN A 863 6.78 -15.77 23.86
C GLN A 863 7.72 -14.99 22.96
N SER A 864 7.23 -13.88 22.40
CA SER A 864 8.01 -12.95 21.60
C SER A 864 8.13 -11.60 22.28
N PHE A 865 9.31 -11.00 22.16
CA PHE A 865 9.72 -9.81 22.90
C PHE A 865 10.08 -8.68 21.94
N ASP A 866 9.85 -7.44 22.37
CA ASP A 866 10.25 -6.24 21.64
C ASP A 866 11.75 -5.93 21.87
N LEU A 867 12.26 -4.85 21.28
CA LEU A 867 13.67 -4.45 21.42
C LEU A 867 14.03 -3.94 22.82
N ASP A 868 13.04 -3.62 23.65
CA ASP A 868 13.22 -3.20 25.04
C ASP A 868 13.05 -4.37 26.03
N GLY A 869 12.70 -5.57 25.52
CA GLY A 869 12.55 -6.82 26.27
C GLY A 869 11.14 -7.05 26.83
N HIS A 870 10.14 -6.26 26.45
CA HIS A 870 8.75 -6.50 26.84
C HIS A 870 8.12 -7.56 25.95
N ILE A 871 7.29 -8.43 26.54
CA ILE A 871 6.50 -9.38 25.77
C ILE A 871 5.49 -8.57 24.96
N TRP A 872 5.49 -8.69 23.63
CA TRP A 872 4.42 -8.14 22.79
C TRP A 872 3.43 -9.23 22.35
N HIS A 873 3.85 -10.50 22.38
CA HIS A 873 2.96 -11.64 22.13
C HIS A 873 3.34 -12.88 22.94
N GLU A 874 2.33 -13.56 23.48
CA GLU A 874 2.42 -14.85 24.14
C GLU A 874 1.28 -15.75 23.65
N GLY A 875 1.60 -16.91 23.06
CA GLY A 875 0.56 -17.75 22.50
C GLY A 875 1.05 -18.82 21.54
N ALA A 876 0.10 -19.38 20.80
CA ALA A 876 0.36 -20.40 19.79
C ALA A 876 0.94 -19.79 18.49
N TYR A 877 1.95 -20.45 17.95
CA TYR A 877 2.60 -20.15 16.69
C TYR A 877 2.43 -21.27 15.68
N ALA A 878 2.26 -20.91 14.42
CA ALA A 878 2.34 -21.80 13.27
C ALA A 878 3.14 -21.11 12.15
N ASP A 879 4.21 -21.75 11.67
CA ASP A 879 5.06 -21.24 10.59
C ASP A 879 5.50 -19.77 10.79
N ASP A 880 6.06 -19.48 11.96
CA ASP A 880 6.53 -18.15 12.37
C ASP A 880 5.46 -17.09 12.64
N SER A 881 4.17 -17.38 12.47
CA SER A 881 3.07 -16.43 12.72
C SER A 881 2.26 -16.81 13.95
N ALA A 882 1.74 -15.83 14.69
CA ALA A 882 0.77 -16.07 15.75
C ALA A 882 -0.52 -16.64 15.15
N LYS A 883 -0.92 -17.84 15.60
CA LYS A 883 -2.09 -18.55 15.08
C LYS A 883 -2.73 -19.42 16.17
N GLY A 884 -4.00 -19.20 16.42
CA GLY A 884 -4.77 -19.82 17.50
C GLY A 884 -4.84 -18.91 18.74
N GLN A 885 -4.97 -19.50 19.93
CA GLN A 885 -5.15 -18.74 21.16
C GLN A 885 -3.85 -18.05 21.60
N GLY A 886 -3.96 -16.77 21.97
CA GLY A 886 -2.82 -15.99 22.45
C GLY A 886 -3.22 -14.67 23.12
N LYS A 887 -2.18 -13.91 23.47
CA LYS A 887 -2.27 -12.58 24.08
C LYS A 887 -1.30 -11.63 23.39
N SER A 888 -1.72 -10.39 23.17
CA SER A 888 -0.82 -9.30 22.80
C SER A 888 -0.81 -8.20 23.86
N PHE A 889 0.27 -7.44 23.91
CA PHE A 889 0.52 -6.43 24.94
C PHE A 889 0.96 -5.10 24.32
N PHE A 890 0.61 -4.00 24.98
CA PHE A 890 1.10 -2.67 24.65
C PHE A 890 2.59 -2.52 25.02
N GLU A 891 3.25 -1.48 24.49
CA GLU A 891 4.64 -1.11 24.81
C GLU A 891 4.88 -0.87 26.32
N ASN A 892 3.84 -0.52 27.08
CA ASN A 892 3.90 -0.36 28.53
C ASN A 892 3.75 -1.69 29.31
N GLY A 893 3.66 -2.82 28.60
CA GLY A 893 3.51 -4.17 29.14
C GLY A 893 2.09 -4.57 29.57
N LYS A 894 1.08 -3.69 29.41
CA LYS A 894 -0.31 -4.02 29.74
C LYS A 894 -0.94 -4.86 28.63
N LEU A 895 -1.84 -5.76 29.02
CA LEU A 895 -2.59 -6.60 28.09
C LEU A 895 -3.38 -5.70 27.14
N GLN A 896 -3.22 -5.94 25.84
CA GLN A 896 -3.94 -5.25 24.77
C GLN A 896 -5.07 -6.11 24.26
N TYR A 897 -4.78 -7.38 23.96
CA TYR A 897 -5.76 -8.32 23.43
C TYR A 897 -5.52 -9.73 23.98
N GLU A 898 -6.60 -10.46 24.22
CA GLU A 898 -6.60 -11.88 24.58
C GLU A 898 -7.70 -12.58 23.78
N GLY A 899 -7.33 -13.54 22.94
CA GLY A 899 -8.28 -14.22 22.07
C GLY A 899 -7.60 -15.02 20.97
N GLU A 900 -8.35 -15.25 19.89
CA GLU A 900 -7.86 -15.97 18.73
C GLU A 900 -7.11 -15.05 17.76
N PHE A 901 -6.06 -15.61 17.15
CA PHE A 901 -5.21 -14.98 16.14
C PHE A 901 -5.25 -15.84 14.87
N ASP A 902 -5.31 -15.19 13.71
CA ASP A 902 -5.09 -15.83 12.42
C ASP A 902 -4.01 -15.05 11.66
N TYR A 903 -2.80 -15.62 11.60
CA TYR A 903 -1.61 -15.02 11.00
C TYR A 903 -1.35 -13.58 11.46
N ASP A 904 -1.11 -13.42 12.77
CA ASP A 904 -0.79 -12.15 13.46
C ASP A 904 -1.95 -11.14 13.59
N ILE A 905 -3.12 -11.41 12.99
CA ILE A 905 -4.31 -10.55 13.03
C ILE A 905 -5.28 -11.08 14.11
N TRP A 906 -5.90 -10.17 14.88
CA TRP A 906 -6.97 -10.56 15.81
C TRP A 906 -8.19 -11.03 15.04
N SER A 907 -8.68 -12.22 15.38
CA SER A 907 -9.80 -12.85 14.70
C SER A 907 -10.62 -13.69 15.67
N GLY A 908 -11.79 -14.14 15.23
CA GLY A 908 -12.63 -15.01 16.04
C GLY A 908 -13.11 -14.30 17.30
N ARG A 909 -13.14 -14.98 18.43
CA ARG A 909 -13.58 -14.39 19.71
C ARG A 909 -12.40 -13.91 20.54
N GLY A 910 -12.53 -12.71 21.09
CA GLY A 910 -11.49 -12.14 21.94
C GLY A 910 -11.97 -11.02 22.86
N LYS A 911 -11.01 -10.47 23.58
CA LYS A 911 -11.17 -9.34 24.49
C LYS A 911 -10.06 -8.33 24.21
N VAL A 912 -10.43 -7.07 24.00
CA VAL A 912 -9.48 -5.96 23.86
C VAL A 912 -9.59 -5.04 25.06
N TYR A 913 -8.44 -4.51 25.47
CA TYR A 913 -8.27 -3.67 26.63
C TYR A 913 -7.64 -2.33 26.23
N THR A 914 -7.93 -1.29 27.01
CA THR A 914 -7.30 0.02 26.84
C THR A 914 -5.86 0.05 27.34
N LYS A 915 -5.11 1.12 27.02
CA LYS A 915 -3.73 1.32 27.48
C LYS A 915 -3.62 1.39 29.02
N GLU A 916 -4.73 1.65 29.68
CA GLU A 916 -4.87 1.73 31.13
C GLU A 916 -5.17 0.35 31.73
N GLY A 917 -5.53 -0.63 30.91
CA GLY A 917 -5.81 -2.01 31.29
C GLY A 917 -7.29 -2.28 31.56
N ARG A 918 -8.18 -1.37 31.19
CA ARG A 918 -9.64 -1.57 31.32
C ARG A 918 -10.15 -2.37 30.13
N LEU A 919 -11.04 -3.33 30.37
CA LEU A 919 -11.72 -4.06 29.29
C LEU A 919 -12.52 -3.06 28.45
N LEU A 920 -12.21 -2.97 27.17
CA LEU A 920 -12.89 -2.10 26.22
C LEU A 920 -13.98 -2.87 25.49
N TYR A 921 -13.67 -4.03 24.93
CA TYR A 921 -14.64 -4.83 24.17
C TYR A 921 -14.42 -6.33 24.36
N GLU A 922 -15.51 -7.09 24.45
CA GLU A 922 -15.52 -8.55 24.36
C GLU A 922 -16.51 -9.00 23.28
N GLY A 923 -16.07 -9.80 22.31
CA GLY A 923 -16.92 -10.19 21.20
C GLY A 923 -16.18 -10.85 20.05
N GLU A 924 -16.80 -10.82 18.88
CA GLU A 924 -16.22 -11.33 17.65
C GLU A 924 -15.37 -10.25 16.93
N PHE A 925 -14.34 -10.70 16.21
CA PHE A 925 -13.36 -9.90 15.50
C PHE A 925 -13.11 -10.45 14.09
N ALA A 926 -12.94 -9.55 13.13
CA ALA A 926 -12.45 -9.83 11.79
C ALA A 926 -11.49 -8.72 11.35
N ASP A 927 -10.31 -9.06 10.82
CA ASP A 927 -9.28 -8.10 10.43
C ASP A 927 -8.88 -7.10 11.54
N SER A 928 -8.92 -7.54 12.80
CA SER A 928 -8.73 -6.71 14.01
C SER A 928 -9.81 -5.68 14.32
N GLU A 929 -10.91 -5.65 13.58
CA GLU A 929 -12.08 -4.79 13.82
C GLU A 929 -13.17 -5.53 14.60
N PHE A 930 -14.03 -4.79 15.32
CA PHE A 930 -15.18 -5.38 15.99
C PHE A 930 -16.20 -5.83 14.94
N GLN A 931 -16.58 -7.10 15.00
CA GLN A 931 -17.47 -7.72 14.01
C GLN A 931 -18.45 -8.64 14.72
N GLY A 932 -19.65 -8.83 14.17
CA GLY A 932 -20.60 -9.80 14.71
C GLY A 932 -21.17 -9.35 16.05
N GLN A 933 -21.37 -10.28 16.99
CA GLN A 933 -21.98 -9.95 18.29
C GLN A 933 -20.92 -9.66 19.36
N GLY A 934 -21.13 -8.59 20.13
CA GLY A 934 -20.19 -8.23 21.19
C GLY A 934 -20.76 -7.27 22.24
N LYS A 935 -19.91 -6.97 23.23
CA LYS A 935 -20.15 -5.97 24.27
C LYS A 935 -19.02 -4.96 24.33
N LEU A 936 -19.37 -3.68 24.31
CA LEU A 936 -18.43 -2.56 24.42
C LEU A 936 -18.67 -1.84 25.75
N TYR A 937 -17.59 -1.59 26.49
CA TYR A 937 -17.58 -1.05 27.84
C TYR A 937 -16.97 0.35 27.85
N TYR A 938 -17.77 1.34 28.28
CA TYR A 938 -17.33 2.73 28.38
C TYR A 938 -16.75 3.03 29.76
N ALA A 939 -15.93 4.07 29.85
CA ALA A 939 -15.29 4.47 31.10
C ALA A 939 -16.27 4.93 32.19
N ASP A 940 -17.43 5.46 31.80
CA ASP A 940 -18.48 5.88 32.73
C ASP A 940 -19.32 4.71 33.28
N GLY A 941 -19.01 3.48 32.88
CA GLY A 941 -19.69 2.25 33.28
C GLY A 941 -20.88 1.87 32.40
N THR A 942 -21.19 2.64 31.35
CA THR A 942 -22.18 2.28 30.34
C THR A 942 -21.69 1.06 29.53
N VAL A 943 -22.59 0.17 29.14
CA VAL A 943 -22.28 -0.99 28.30
C VAL A 943 -23.22 -1.03 27.11
N TYR A 944 -22.66 -1.15 25.90
CA TYR A 944 -23.43 -1.51 24.70
C TYR A 944 -23.35 -3.02 24.47
N THR A 945 -24.48 -3.66 24.17
CA THR A 945 -24.55 -5.06 23.75
C THR A 945 -25.33 -5.15 22.43
N GLY A 946 -24.71 -5.68 21.38
CA GLY A 946 -25.36 -5.78 20.08
C GLY A 946 -24.44 -6.22 18.94
N ALA A 947 -24.93 -6.06 17.72
CA ALA A 947 -24.17 -6.30 16.51
C ALA A 947 -23.14 -5.19 16.24
N PHE A 948 -22.04 -5.56 15.60
CA PHE A 948 -20.99 -4.69 15.07
C PHE A 948 -20.66 -5.08 13.62
N GLU A 949 -20.44 -4.08 12.77
CA GLU A 949 -19.93 -4.23 11.42
C GLU A 949 -18.71 -3.32 11.26
N TYR A 950 -17.51 -3.90 11.17
CA TYR A 950 -16.23 -3.17 11.05
C TYR A 950 -16.08 -1.99 12.00
N SER A 951 -16.29 -2.24 13.30
CA SER A 951 -16.21 -1.23 14.36
C SER A 951 -17.24 -0.09 14.27
N GLU A 952 -18.38 -0.33 13.62
CA GLU A 952 -19.60 0.47 13.75
C GLU A 952 -20.72 -0.32 14.44
N PHE A 953 -21.67 0.36 15.08
CA PHE A 953 -22.84 -0.32 15.66
C PHE A 953 -23.76 -0.84 14.55
N GLY A 954 -24.00 -2.15 14.54
CA GLY A 954 -25.01 -2.78 13.70
C GLY A 954 -26.43 -2.60 14.25
N GLU A 955 -27.42 -3.03 13.47
CA GLU A 955 -28.83 -2.92 13.88
C GLU A 955 -29.15 -3.81 15.11
N GLY A 956 -30.03 -3.31 15.99
CA GLY A 956 -30.63 -4.10 17.08
C GLY A 956 -29.87 -4.14 18.42
N GLY A 957 -28.85 -3.29 18.63
CA GLY A 957 -28.13 -3.18 19.90
C GLY A 957 -28.87 -2.46 21.03
N SER A 958 -28.40 -2.62 22.26
CA SER A 958 -28.98 -2.02 23.47
C SER A 958 -27.90 -1.51 24.44
N PHE A 959 -28.22 -0.44 25.19
CA PHE A 959 -27.34 0.14 26.19
C PHE A 959 -27.83 -0.19 27.61
N THR A 960 -26.92 -0.41 28.55
CA THR A 960 -27.20 -0.55 29.98
C THR A 960 -26.27 0.33 30.81
N ASP A 961 -26.72 0.72 32.01
CA ASP A 961 -25.88 1.44 32.97
C ASP A 961 -24.90 0.50 33.72
N ALA A 962 -24.07 1.07 34.59
CA ALA A 962 -23.11 0.31 35.40
C ALA A 962 -23.75 -0.74 36.35
N LYS A 963 -25.06 -0.68 36.57
CA LYS A 963 -25.83 -1.65 37.37
C LYS A 963 -26.58 -2.66 36.48
N GLY A 964 -26.41 -2.59 35.16
CA GLY A 964 -27.07 -3.44 34.18
C GLY A 964 -28.51 -3.05 33.87
N GLN A 965 -28.98 -1.87 34.28
CA GLN A 965 -30.33 -1.38 33.96
C GLN A 965 -30.38 -0.87 32.52
N PRO A 966 -31.39 -1.24 31.71
CA PRO A 966 -31.53 -0.76 30.33
C PRO A 966 -31.63 0.77 30.24
N LEU A 967 -30.84 1.35 29.34
CA LEU A 967 -30.86 2.77 29.00
C LEU A 967 -31.57 2.97 27.66
N SER A 968 -32.79 3.48 27.72
CA SER A 968 -33.55 3.85 26.52
C SER A 968 -33.25 5.29 26.09
N GLY A 969 -33.18 5.54 24.77
CA GLY A 969 -32.96 6.88 24.24
C GLY A 969 -31.50 7.34 24.15
N ILE A 970 -30.53 6.43 24.34
CA ILE A 970 -29.11 6.72 24.09
C ILE A 970 -28.89 6.96 22.61
N ASN A 971 -28.13 8.00 22.27
CA ASN A 971 -27.90 8.48 20.89
C ASN A 971 -29.17 8.89 20.13
N THR A 972 -30.34 9.07 20.76
CA THR A 972 -31.59 9.43 20.06
C THR A 972 -31.93 10.92 20.11
N ALA A 973 -31.26 11.69 20.98
CA ALA A 973 -31.51 13.11 21.14
C ALA A 973 -31.15 13.86 19.85
N ARG A 974 -32.17 14.40 19.15
CA ARG A 974 -31.97 15.10 17.88
C ARG A 974 -31.61 16.58 18.03
N SER A 975 -31.78 17.19 19.21
CA SER A 975 -31.43 18.60 19.45
C SER A 975 -31.34 18.91 20.95
N GLY A 976 -30.52 19.88 21.35
CA GLY A 976 -30.35 20.29 22.76
C GLY A 976 -29.15 19.60 23.43
N THR A 977 -28.98 19.70 24.75
CA THR A 977 -27.84 19.05 25.43
C THR A 977 -28.06 17.54 25.60
N GLY A 978 -27.08 16.73 25.24
CA GLY A 978 -27.13 15.27 25.40
C GLY A 978 -25.75 14.61 25.38
N LYS A 979 -25.76 13.28 25.47
CA LYS A 979 -24.56 12.44 25.50
C LYS A 979 -24.58 11.44 24.35
N LEU A 980 -23.45 11.32 23.63
CA LEU A 980 -23.27 10.36 22.54
C LEU A 980 -22.17 9.34 22.88
N TYR A 981 -22.38 8.10 22.44
CA TYR A 981 -21.49 6.97 22.63
C TYR A 981 -21.07 6.41 21.27
N TYR A 982 -19.78 6.12 21.09
CA TYR A 982 -19.19 5.67 19.83
C TYR A 982 -18.53 4.30 19.93
N ALA A 983 -18.46 3.58 18.81
CA ALA A 983 -18.00 2.20 18.76
C ALA A 983 -16.49 2.02 19.03
N ASP A 984 -15.70 3.09 18.99
CA ASP A 984 -14.29 3.11 19.38
C ASP A 984 -14.08 3.29 20.91
N GLY A 985 -15.17 3.42 21.67
CA GLY A 985 -15.16 3.62 23.12
C GLY A 985 -15.15 5.08 23.56
N THR A 986 -15.07 6.04 22.64
CA THR A 986 -15.13 7.47 22.98
C THR A 986 -16.55 7.91 23.34
N THR A 987 -16.65 9.00 24.10
CA THR A 987 -17.94 9.59 24.48
C THR A 987 -17.93 11.10 24.32
N TYR A 988 -19.09 11.66 23.95
CA TYR A 988 -19.30 13.11 23.84
C TYR A 988 -20.41 13.56 24.78
N GLU A 989 -20.23 14.70 25.44
CA GLU A 989 -21.25 15.34 26.27
C GLU A 989 -21.35 16.83 25.91
N GLY A 990 -22.51 17.29 25.47
CA GLY A 990 -22.70 18.68 25.09
C GLY A 990 -23.94 18.93 24.24
N GLU A 991 -23.97 20.07 23.57
CA GLU A 991 -25.07 20.45 22.68
C GLU A 991 -25.13 19.53 21.43
N LEU A 992 -26.35 19.28 20.94
CA LEU A 992 -26.66 18.40 19.82
C LEU A 992 -27.56 19.10 18.79
N ALA A 993 -27.37 18.76 17.52
CA ALA A 993 -28.27 19.07 16.41
C ALA A 993 -28.33 17.90 15.42
N GLU A 994 -29.53 17.56 14.97
CA GLU A 994 -29.87 16.41 14.11
C GLU A 994 -29.32 15.05 14.58
N GLY A 995 -29.09 14.88 15.88
CA GLY A 995 -28.55 13.64 16.44
C GLY A 995 -27.02 13.60 16.52
N LYS A 996 -26.35 14.72 16.30
CA LYS A 996 -24.90 14.83 16.29
C LYS A 996 -24.42 15.95 17.22
N ALA A 997 -23.17 15.88 17.69
CA ALA A 997 -22.51 16.94 18.45
C ALA A 997 -22.54 18.29 17.71
N ASP A 998 -23.18 19.31 18.25
CA ASP A 998 -23.34 20.62 17.62
C ASP A 998 -23.56 21.70 18.68
N GLY A 999 -22.66 22.68 18.77
CA GLY A 999 -22.57 23.64 19.86
C GLY A 999 -21.48 23.27 20.88
N ARG A 1000 -21.50 23.82 22.10
CA ARG A 1000 -20.40 23.59 23.06
C ARG A 1000 -20.50 22.23 23.76
N GLY A 1001 -19.39 21.51 23.88
CA GLY A 1001 -19.33 20.18 24.50
C GLY A 1001 -17.92 19.70 24.87
N LYS A 1002 -17.84 18.48 25.40
CA LYS A 1002 -16.61 17.79 25.81
C LYS A 1002 -16.54 16.40 25.17
N LEU A 1003 -15.36 16.03 24.65
CA LEU A 1003 -15.05 14.68 24.17
C LEU A 1003 -14.11 13.99 25.16
N PHE A 1004 -14.41 12.73 25.45
CA PHE A 1004 -13.61 11.87 26.32
C PHE A 1004 -13.07 10.69 25.51
N ASP A 1005 -11.81 10.31 25.76
CA ASP A 1005 -11.20 9.11 25.18
C ASP A 1005 -11.89 7.84 25.71
N ALA A 1006 -11.44 6.70 25.19
CA ALA A 1006 -11.94 5.41 25.64
C ALA A 1006 -11.83 5.26 27.16
N ASP A 1007 -10.78 5.80 27.79
CA ASP A 1007 -10.48 5.75 29.23
C ASP A 1007 -11.20 6.80 30.07
N GLY A 1008 -12.04 7.63 29.46
CA GLY A 1008 -12.83 8.66 30.11
C GLY A 1008 -12.03 9.90 30.49
N LYS A 1009 -10.81 10.06 29.96
CA LYS A 1009 -10.05 11.30 30.12
C LYS A 1009 -10.56 12.32 29.10
N PRO A 1010 -10.74 13.59 29.52
CA PRO A 1010 -11.15 14.63 28.59
C PRO A 1010 -10.05 14.85 27.56
N GLU A 1011 -10.33 14.52 26.31
CA GLU A 1011 -9.43 14.85 25.20
C GLU A 1011 -9.66 16.27 24.70
N TYR A 1012 -10.86 16.81 24.89
CA TYR A 1012 -11.23 18.11 24.35
C TYR A 1012 -12.46 18.70 25.01
N GLU A 1013 -12.44 20.03 25.14
CA GLU A 1013 -13.58 20.84 25.53
C GLU A 1013 -13.63 22.06 24.62
N GLY A 1014 -14.74 22.22 23.91
CA GLY A 1014 -14.85 23.27 22.92
C GLY A 1014 -16.17 23.23 22.19
N GLU A 1015 -16.22 23.95 21.07
CA GLU A 1015 -17.40 23.98 20.24
C GLU A 1015 -17.40 22.78 19.28
N PHE A 1016 -18.57 22.37 18.80
CA PHE A 1016 -18.80 21.26 17.87
C PHE A 1016 -19.78 21.72 16.78
N LYS A 1017 -19.75 21.08 15.61
CA LYS A 1017 -20.70 21.29 14.53
C LYS A 1017 -20.89 19.98 13.75
N ASN A 1018 -22.14 19.59 13.50
CA ASN A 1018 -22.53 18.37 12.77
C ASN A 1018 -21.76 17.08 13.13
N GLY A 1019 -21.42 16.88 14.41
CA GLY A 1019 -20.80 15.66 14.93
C GLY A 1019 -19.31 15.77 15.21
N TYR A 1020 -18.69 16.88 14.82
CA TYR A 1020 -17.25 17.06 14.92
C TYR A 1020 -16.93 18.28 15.77
N ARG A 1021 -15.72 18.33 16.32
CA ARG A 1021 -15.25 19.54 17.01
C ARG A 1021 -15.31 20.74 16.02
N LYS A 1022 -15.54 21.97 16.47
CA LYS A 1022 -15.74 23.16 15.60
C LYS A 1022 -14.43 23.80 15.23
N ASP A 1023 -13.37 23.57 16.00
CA ASP A 1023 -12.05 23.53 15.39
C ASP A 1023 -12.13 22.54 14.23
N TRP A 1024 -12.49 21.26 14.34
CA TRP A 1024 -12.68 20.33 13.17
C TRP A 1024 -13.64 20.75 12.06
N TYR A 1025 -14.57 21.68 12.31
CA TYR A 1025 -15.54 22.19 11.32
C TYR A 1025 -15.15 23.54 10.73
N ASN A 1026 -14.21 24.24 11.38
CA ASN A 1026 -13.36 25.29 10.82
C ASN A 1026 -11.97 24.73 10.50
N GLU A 1027 -11.82 23.40 10.55
CA GLU A 1027 -10.72 22.62 10.04
C GLU A 1027 -11.17 22.02 8.73
#